data_AF-A0A7M5X6F3-F1
#
_entry.id   AF-A0A7M5X6F3-F1
#
_cell.length_a   1.000
_cell.length_b   1.000
_cell.length_c   1.000
_cell.angle_alpha   90.00
_cell.angle_beta   90.00
_cell.angle_gamma   90.00
#
_symmetry.space_group_name_H-M   'P 1'
#
loop_
_entity.id
_entity.type
_entity.pdbx_description
1 polymer ?
#
loop_
_entity_poly.entity_id
_entity_poly.type
_entity_poly.pdbx_seq_one_letter_code
_entity_poly.pdbx_strand_id
1 'polypeptide(L)'
;EKSSIIMVTCARCENPGSQRCSQCKSIYYCSSQCQKADWRQHKRACKLKAKQNEEKLQQQRQQQQQQQRQQRQQQQQQRQQRQSFPSSYEESYGQGLMDILQSNFHGMLGMSLEDSMSISAEYGRVYPYETAHIGVLREREISYRWTRLEEKQNKTNMASLEHIDFAGYECFLKRWGPNIGIMDPKHVLNFIQTPGRKMGDIYERRIQPRYDMFRYQTMRNTSIANQEYQFGRTYVGFGFVDLFQLAWGKYKDTLQERLTFYGYDSNQFTTLRSKMIYGIMKYFKEDEISTSSLLQIWFSSCWSRETEKAFRLVSQDALKNPDKYQLQSGDADIIRKWLGNKVSLNDAKSIFSRDIKPRDGLFEDIWSMKLSEDRVLFSRYLLTGIIFVDDSKVICGNPTMFYQEGKNRKMSEELFFKGIDLLATGFEEERKPHRTMYEFIISITEKIITGFRALIKIGNIECHLESKYIDATDLQFASRIRNLNPYGIDWSNIPDYMEPKEFIKFAKACSVDDTIHYLHFINWIQFVFGACHTDWVDQQRECIKKCQKLKRQVDMDVAKLKKDSAIMAFLDPDRKFNFPLNEINLYLSIMFRNRFEDWFLYDLETGRILNRHQSQMCDSAIAKFFDQSPTTFRSVFSFNDNIKL
;
A
#
# COMPACT_ATOMS: atom_id res chain seq x y z
N GLU A 1 -32.74 2.52 -22.95
CA GLU A 1 -33.48 3.78 -23.16
C GLU A 1 -32.53 4.96 -23.10
N LYS A 2 -32.67 5.91 -24.03
CA LYS A 2 -31.81 7.09 -24.17
C LYS A 2 -32.00 7.99 -22.93
N SER A 3 -30.91 8.40 -22.28
CA SER A 3 -30.96 9.50 -21.30
C SER A 3 -31.48 10.74 -21.98
N SER A 4 -32.71 11.13 -21.65
CA SER A 4 -33.31 12.39 -22.05
C SER A 4 -32.52 13.52 -21.39
N ILE A 5 -31.59 14.12 -22.14
CA ILE A 5 -31.01 15.41 -21.80
C ILE A 5 -32.18 16.39 -21.76
N ILE A 6 -32.55 16.86 -20.56
CA ILE A 6 -33.53 17.95 -20.41
C ILE A 6 -32.87 19.20 -21.01
N MET A 7 -33.11 19.45 -22.30
CA MET A 7 -32.76 20.71 -22.93
C MET A 7 -33.61 21.79 -22.26
N VAL A 8 -32.97 22.63 -21.46
CA VAL A 8 -33.65 23.75 -20.82
C VAL A 8 -33.86 24.81 -21.88
N THR A 9 -35.11 25.13 -22.16
CA THR A 9 -35.49 26.04 -23.24
C THR A 9 -35.52 27.49 -22.77
N CYS A 10 -35.27 28.40 -23.71
CA CYS A 10 -35.35 29.83 -23.49
C CYS A 10 -36.81 30.20 -23.24
N ALA A 11 -37.08 30.87 -22.13
CA ALA A 11 -38.43 31.29 -21.73
C ALA A 11 -39.12 32.24 -22.72
N ARG A 12 -38.39 32.77 -23.72
CA ARG A 12 -38.91 33.72 -24.71
C ARG A 12 -39.08 33.15 -26.11
N CYS A 13 -38.14 32.34 -26.59
CA CYS A 13 -38.11 31.85 -27.97
C CYS A 13 -37.97 30.33 -28.08
N GLU A 14 -38.01 29.62 -26.94
CA GLU A 14 -38.01 28.16 -26.83
C GLU A 14 -36.76 27.44 -27.36
N ASN A 15 -35.82 28.14 -27.98
CA ASN A 15 -34.48 27.64 -28.31
C ASN A 15 -33.68 27.25 -27.05
N PRO A 16 -32.65 26.38 -27.14
CA PRO A 16 -31.82 26.01 -25.99
C PRO A 16 -31.26 27.22 -25.24
N GLY A 17 -31.52 27.30 -23.93
CA GLY A 17 -31.13 28.41 -23.06
C GLY A 17 -30.03 28.01 -22.07
N SER A 18 -28.90 28.73 -22.08
CA SER A 18 -27.77 28.48 -21.16
C SER A 18 -27.66 29.52 -20.04
N GLN A 19 -28.33 30.68 -20.16
CA GLN A 19 -28.20 31.80 -19.21
C GLN A 19 -29.40 31.87 -18.28
N ARG A 20 -29.20 31.82 -16.96
CA ARG A 20 -30.29 31.99 -15.99
C ARG A 20 -30.50 33.46 -15.65
N CYS A 21 -31.74 33.83 -15.34
CA CYS A 21 -32.01 35.14 -14.74
C CYS A 21 -31.20 35.31 -13.45
N SER A 22 -30.36 36.35 -13.37
CA SER A 22 -29.44 36.56 -12.23
C SER A 22 -30.16 36.80 -10.89
N GLN A 23 -31.38 37.34 -10.93
CA GLN A 23 -32.16 37.65 -9.74
C GLN A 23 -32.91 36.43 -9.19
N CYS A 24 -33.83 35.83 -9.97
CA CYS A 24 -34.65 34.71 -9.47
C CYS A 24 -34.04 33.33 -9.70
N LYS A 25 -33.06 33.21 -10.62
CA LYS A 25 -32.38 31.97 -11.03
C LYS A 25 -33.30 30.84 -11.51
N SER A 26 -34.59 31.12 -11.76
CA SER A 26 -35.62 30.10 -12.00
C SER A 26 -36.00 29.91 -13.46
N ILE A 27 -35.54 30.77 -14.36
CA ILE A 27 -35.80 30.69 -15.80
C ILE A 27 -34.52 30.92 -16.60
N TYR A 28 -34.53 30.47 -17.84
CA TYR A 28 -33.36 30.44 -18.72
C TYR A 28 -33.63 31.20 -20.02
N TYR A 29 -32.57 31.76 -20.56
CA TYR A 29 -32.56 32.51 -21.81
C TYR A 29 -31.38 32.07 -22.67
N CYS A 30 -31.56 32.10 -23.98
CA CYS A 30 -30.46 31.87 -24.94
C CYS A 30 -29.57 33.12 -25.07
N SER A 31 -30.08 34.31 -24.73
CA SER A 31 -29.34 35.58 -24.81
C SER A 31 -29.91 36.66 -23.89
N SER A 32 -29.11 37.69 -23.62
CA SER A 32 -29.54 38.89 -22.88
C SER A 32 -30.62 39.70 -23.61
N GLN A 33 -30.71 39.59 -24.94
CA GLN A 33 -31.78 40.22 -25.72
C GLN A 33 -33.13 39.56 -25.41
N CYS A 34 -33.19 38.22 -25.39
CA CYS A 34 -34.39 37.48 -25.00
C CYS A 34 -34.81 37.76 -23.56
N GLN A 35 -33.86 37.91 -22.65
CA GLN A 35 -34.13 38.33 -21.26
C GLN A 35 -34.75 39.73 -21.18
N LYS A 36 -34.21 40.72 -21.91
CA LYS A 36 -34.75 42.09 -21.95
C LYS A 36 -36.15 42.15 -22.55
N ALA A 37 -36.40 41.35 -23.59
CA ALA A 37 -37.70 41.27 -24.24
C ALA A 37 -38.78 40.65 -23.33
N ASP A 38 -38.43 39.61 -22.56
CA ASP A 38 -39.34 38.94 -21.64
C ASP A 38 -39.56 39.72 -20.32
N TRP A 39 -38.69 40.69 -20.01
CA TRP A 39 -38.67 41.38 -18.72
C TRP A 39 -40.01 41.99 -18.31
N ARG A 40 -40.80 42.53 -19.24
CA ARG A 40 -42.12 43.11 -18.94
C ARG A 40 -43.08 42.08 -18.32
N GLN A 41 -43.01 40.82 -18.76
CA GLN A 41 -43.86 39.73 -18.26
C GLN A 41 -43.20 39.05 -17.05
N HIS A 42 -41.88 38.83 -17.08
CA HIS A 42 -41.16 38.14 -16.02
C HIS A 42 -40.99 38.95 -14.73
N LYS A 43 -40.90 40.29 -14.79
CA LYS A 43 -40.50 41.16 -13.66
C LYS A 43 -41.27 40.91 -12.37
N ARG A 44 -42.58 40.68 -12.43
CA ARG A 44 -43.41 40.42 -11.22
C ARG A 44 -43.07 39.06 -10.60
N ALA A 45 -43.04 38.00 -11.41
CA ALA A 45 -42.68 36.65 -10.96
C ALA A 45 -41.22 36.56 -10.49
N CYS A 46 -40.32 37.31 -11.13
CA CYS A 46 -38.91 37.40 -10.77
C CYS A 46 -38.72 37.89 -9.33
N LYS A 47 -39.39 38.99 -8.96
CA LYS A 47 -39.30 39.58 -7.62
C LYS A 47 -39.85 38.64 -6.55
N LEU A 48 -40.97 37.97 -6.81
CA LEU A 48 -41.57 37.00 -5.89
C LEU A 48 -40.64 35.81 -5.65
N LYS A 49 -40.12 35.20 -6.73
CA LYS A 49 -39.20 34.05 -6.63
C LYS A 49 -37.85 34.44 -6.01
N ALA A 50 -37.33 35.62 -6.30
CA ALA A 50 -36.11 36.12 -5.67
C ALA A 50 -36.29 36.27 -4.15
N LYS A 51 -37.41 36.86 -3.70
CA LYS A 51 -37.74 36.99 -2.28
C LYS A 51 -37.90 35.63 -1.60
N GLN A 52 -38.61 34.69 -2.23
CA GLN A 52 -38.76 33.31 -1.71
C GLN A 52 -37.41 32.59 -1.60
N ASN A 53 -36.52 32.76 -2.57
CA ASN A 53 -35.18 32.17 -2.53
C ASN A 53 -34.31 32.80 -1.42
N GLU A 54 -34.43 34.11 -1.20
CA GLU A 54 -33.75 34.80 -0.10
C GLU A 54 -34.25 34.34 1.27
N GLU A 55 -35.57 34.24 1.46
CA GLU A 55 -36.19 33.72 2.69
C GLU A 55 -35.77 32.28 2.96
N LYS A 56 -35.77 31.41 1.93
CA LYS A 56 -35.31 30.02 2.04
C LYS A 56 -33.82 29.94 2.38
N LEU A 57 -33.00 30.81 1.81
CA LEU A 57 -31.56 30.88 2.10
C LEU A 57 -31.29 31.44 3.51
N GLN A 58 -32.11 32.37 4.01
CA GLN A 58 -32.05 32.85 5.40
C GLN A 58 -32.46 31.75 6.38
N GLN A 59 -33.55 31.01 6.11
CA GLN A 59 -33.96 29.86 6.92
C GLN A 59 -32.88 28.77 6.95
N GLN A 60 -32.26 28.44 5.82
CA GLN A 60 -31.15 27.49 5.76
C GLN A 60 -29.92 27.96 6.57
N ARG A 61 -29.59 29.26 6.52
CA ARG A 61 -28.50 29.82 7.33
C ARG A 61 -28.82 29.80 8.82
N GLN A 62 -30.06 30.10 9.20
CA GLN A 62 -30.51 30.02 10.60
C GLN A 62 -30.47 28.56 11.10
N GLN A 63 -30.95 27.59 10.31
CA GLN A 63 -30.85 26.17 10.66
C GLN A 63 -29.41 25.69 10.80
N GLN A 64 -28.51 26.08 9.88
CA GLN A 64 -27.08 25.74 9.98
C GLN A 64 -26.43 26.37 11.22
N GLN A 65 -26.74 27.64 11.53
CA GLN A 65 -26.24 28.28 12.75
C GLN A 65 -26.77 27.60 14.02
N GLN A 66 -28.03 27.15 14.02
CA GLN A 66 -28.64 26.45 15.14
C GLN A 66 -28.02 25.05 15.32
N GLN A 67 -27.80 24.30 14.24
CA GLN A 67 -27.08 23.02 14.26
C GLN A 67 -25.64 23.17 14.77
N GLN A 68 -24.90 24.19 14.31
CA GLN A 68 -23.56 24.46 14.82
C GLN A 68 -23.55 24.89 16.30
N ARG A 69 -24.58 25.63 16.75
CA ARG A 69 -24.73 25.97 18.18
C ARG A 69 -25.02 24.72 19.02
N GLN A 70 -25.88 23.82 18.55
CA GLN A 70 -26.16 22.54 19.21
C GLN A 70 -24.93 21.64 19.25
N GLN A 71 -24.17 21.53 18.16
CA GLN A 71 -22.90 20.78 18.14
C GLN A 71 -21.86 21.39 19.09
N ARG A 72 -21.75 22.72 19.14
CA ARG A 72 -20.85 23.40 20.10
C ARG A 72 -21.29 23.17 21.54
N GLN A 73 -22.59 23.22 21.83
CA GLN A 73 -23.13 22.91 23.16
C GLN A 73 -22.91 21.44 23.54
N GLN A 74 -23.10 20.49 22.61
CA GLN A 74 -22.77 19.07 22.84
C GLN A 74 -21.27 18.87 23.08
N GLN A 75 -20.40 19.51 22.30
CA GLN A 75 -18.95 19.45 22.52
C GLN A 75 -18.55 20.10 23.84
N GLN A 76 -19.21 21.19 24.24
CA GLN A 76 -18.94 21.87 25.50
C GLN A 76 -19.47 21.07 26.70
N GLN A 77 -20.62 20.40 26.58
CA GLN A 77 -21.12 19.44 27.55
C GLN A 77 -20.23 18.20 27.64
N GLN A 78 -19.74 17.67 26.51
CA GLN A 78 -18.76 16.57 26.50
C GLN A 78 -17.42 17.01 27.11
N ARG A 79 -16.98 18.25 26.90
CA ARG A 79 -15.77 18.81 27.53
C ARG A 79 -15.96 19.06 29.03
N GLN A 80 -17.12 19.55 29.45
CA GLN A 80 -17.47 19.71 30.86
C GLN A 80 -17.62 18.37 31.56
N GLN A 81 -18.20 17.35 30.90
CA GLN A 81 -18.16 15.97 31.35
C GLN A 81 -16.70 15.48 31.46
N ARG A 82 -15.85 15.64 30.45
CA ARG A 82 -14.42 15.28 30.53
C ARG A 82 -13.62 16.05 31.60
N GLN A 83 -14.01 17.27 31.95
CA GLN A 83 -13.38 18.08 33.00
C GLN A 83 -13.98 17.83 34.40
N SER A 84 -15.20 17.30 34.51
CA SER A 84 -15.83 16.90 35.77
C SER A 84 -15.58 15.43 36.12
N PHE A 85 -14.99 14.65 35.23
CA PHE A 85 -14.46 13.33 35.55
C PHE A 85 -13.08 13.51 36.22
N PRO A 86 -12.91 13.10 37.48
CA PRO A 86 -11.61 13.15 38.13
C PRO A 86 -10.61 12.32 37.31
N SER A 87 -9.35 12.77 37.29
CA SER A 87 -8.17 12.05 36.77
C SER A 87 -7.98 10.63 37.35
N SER A 88 -8.87 10.15 38.20
CA SER A 88 -8.90 8.79 38.76
C SER A 88 -9.92 7.84 38.09
N TYR A 89 -10.74 8.31 37.15
CA TYR A 89 -11.84 7.49 36.57
C TYR A 89 -11.55 6.85 35.21
N GLU A 90 -10.57 7.33 34.42
CA GLU A 90 -10.09 6.60 33.24
C GLU A 90 -9.21 5.41 33.64
N GLU A 91 -8.53 5.47 34.80
CA GLU A 91 -7.99 4.29 35.44
C GLU A 91 -9.13 3.36 35.89
N SER A 92 -10.18 3.83 36.57
CA SER A 92 -11.22 2.95 37.13
C SER A 92 -12.14 2.23 36.11
N TYR A 93 -12.49 2.81 34.95
CA TYR A 93 -13.32 2.12 33.95
C TYR A 93 -12.50 1.21 33.02
N GLY A 94 -11.25 1.62 32.74
CA GLY A 94 -10.25 0.73 32.17
C GLY A 94 -9.99 -0.44 33.12
N GLN A 95 -9.73 -0.17 34.39
CA GLN A 95 -9.51 -1.17 35.44
C GLN A 95 -10.77 -1.99 35.73
N GLY A 96 -11.97 -1.44 35.65
CA GLY A 96 -13.23 -2.16 35.93
C GLY A 96 -13.65 -3.08 34.78
N LEU A 97 -13.49 -2.65 33.52
CA LEU A 97 -13.59 -3.55 32.39
C LEU A 97 -12.43 -4.57 32.41
N MET A 98 -11.25 -4.18 32.87
CA MET A 98 -10.09 -5.05 33.01
C MET A 98 -10.18 -6.01 34.20
N ASP A 99 -10.87 -5.68 35.29
CA ASP A 99 -11.12 -6.55 36.44
C ASP A 99 -12.22 -7.53 36.07
N ILE A 100 -13.23 -7.09 35.31
CA ILE A 100 -14.24 -7.98 34.72
C ILE A 100 -13.62 -8.89 33.66
N LEU A 101 -12.73 -8.39 32.81
CA LEU A 101 -12.03 -9.19 31.80
C LEU A 101 -10.96 -10.09 32.45
N GLN A 102 -10.16 -9.63 33.42
CA GLN A 102 -9.16 -10.44 34.13
C GLN A 102 -9.81 -11.47 35.05
N SER A 103 -10.91 -11.16 35.74
CA SER A 103 -11.66 -12.12 36.56
C SER A 103 -12.39 -13.16 35.71
N ASN A 104 -12.97 -12.78 34.58
CA ASN A 104 -13.56 -13.72 33.63
C ASN A 104 -12.49 -14.52 32.85
N PHE A 105 -11.31 -13.97 32.59
CA PHE A 105 -10.18 -14.70 31.98
C PHE A 105 -9.51 -15.68 32.96
N HIS A 106 -9.33 -15.31 34.24
CA HIS A 106 -8.77 -16.22 35.26
C HIS A 106 -9.73 -17.37 35.61
N GLY A 107 -11.05 -17.14 35.52
CA GLY A 107 -12.05 -18.16 35.84
C GLY A 107 -12.28 -19.22 34.77
N MET A 108 -11.91 -18.97 33.50
CA MET A 108 -12.29 -19.85 32.37
C MET A 108 -11.16 -20.71 31.79
N LEU A 109 -9.87 -20.44 32.08
CA LEU A 109 -8.76 -21.21 31.53
C LEU A 109 -7.65 -21.39 32.58
N GLY A 110 -7.30 -22.64 32.87
CA GLY A 110 -5.99 -22.95 33.48
C GLY A 110 -4.90 -22.48 32.52
N MET A 111 -4.29 -21.33 32.82
CA MET A 111 -3.34 -20.65 31.93
C MET A 111 -2.05 -21.46 31.79
N SER A 112 -1.62 -21.64 30.54
CA SER A 112 -0.26 -22.08 30.21
C SER A 112 0.66 -20.86 30.07
N LEU A 113 1.97 -21.06 30.07
CA LEU A 113 3.01 -20.02 29.93
C LEU A 113 2.85 -19.05 28.73
N GLU A 114 1.99 -19.34 27.76
CA GLU A 114 1.70 -18.47 26.60
C GLU A 114 0.91 -17.19 26.95
N ASP A 115 0.19 -17.16 28.08
CA ASP A 115 -0.69 -16.05 28.46
C ASP A 115 0.01 -14.94 29.30
N SER A 116 1.33 -15.02 29.48
CA SER A 116 2.14 -14.11 30.31
C SER A 116 2.85 -12.97 29.54
N MET A 117 2.76 -12.93 28.21
CA MET A 117 3.41 -11.90 27.39
C MET A 117 2.56 -10.64 27.33
N SER A 118 3.08 -9.54 27.86
CA SER A 118 2.44 -8.22 27.77
C SER A 118 3.35 -7.22 27.08
N ILE A 119 3.10 -6.96 25.80
CA ILE A 119 3.87 -6.00 25.00
C ILE A 119 3.76 -4.60 25.59
N SER A 120 2.58 -4.23 26.11
CA SER A 120 2.39 -2.94 26.77
C SER A 120 3.22 -2.81 28.04
N ALA A 121 3.34 -3.89 28.83
CA ALA A 121 4.20 -3.91 30.02
C ALA A 121 5.70 -3.93 29.65
N GLU A 122 6.11 -4.73 28.66
CA GLU A 122 7.48 -4.78 28.16
C GLU A 122 7.93 -3.42 27.63
N TYR A 123 7.11 -2.79 26.80
CA TYR A 123 7.34 -1.43 26.30
C TYR A 123 7.39 -0.42 27.45
N GLY A 124 6.45 -0.49 28.39
CA GLY A 124 6.39 0.41 29.54
C GLY A 124 7.57 0.28 30.51
N ARG A 125 8.24 -0.88 30.58
CA ARG A 125 9.50 -1.02 31.35
C ARG A 125 10.64 -0.20 30.75
N VAL A 126 10.69 -0.11 29.42
CA VAL A 126 11.74 0.62 28.69
C VAL A 126 11.37 2.11 28.54
N TYR A 127 10.09 2.41 28.32
CA TYR A 127 9.56 3.76 28.10
C TYR A 127 8.42 4.13 29.07
N PRO A 128 8.69 4.21 30.39
CA PRO A 128 7.66 4.32 31.42
C PRO A 128 6.81 5.60 31.35
N TYR A 129 7.33 6.66 30.74
CA TYR A 129 6.66 7.96 30.65
C TYR A 129 5.80 8.12 29.38
N GLU A 130 5.84 7.16 28.45
CA GLU A 130 5.09 7.24 27.20
C GLU A 130 3.68 6.63 27.32
N THR A 131 2.88 7.17 28.23
CA THR A 131 1.56 6.63 28.59
C THR A 131 0.61 6.48 27.40
N ALA A 132 0.66 7.39 26.42
CA ALA A 132 -0.14 7.30 25.20
C ALA A 132 0.23 6.07 24.34
N HIS A 133 1.52 5.80 24.16
CA HIS A 133 2.00 4.63 23.42
C HIS A 133 1.68 3.33 24.15
N ILE A 134 1.86 3.30 25.48
CA ILE A 134 1.49 2.18 26.32
C ILE A 134 -0.02 1.88 26.20
N GLY A 135 -0.86 2.93 26.18
CA GLY A 135 -2.31 2.82 25.96
C GLY A 135 -2.65 2.18 24.61
N VAL A 136 -2.04 2.65 23.52
CA VAL A 136 -2.24 2.07 22.17
C VAL A 136 -1.84 0.59 22.15
N LEU A 137 -0.69 0.22 22.72
CA LEU A 137 -0.25 -1.17 22.78
C LEU A 137 -1.18 -2.04 23.64
N ARG A 138 -1.72 -1.49 24.73
CA ARG A 138 -2.69 -2.19 25.59
C ARG A 138 -3.99 -2.45 24.84
N GLU A 139 -4.52 -1.49 24.11
CA GLU A 139 -5.71 -1.69 23.26
C GLU A 139 -5.48 -2.79 22.21
N ARG A 140 -4.31 -2.80 21.56
CA ARG A 140 -3.92 -3.85 20.61
C ARG A 140 -3.82 -5.22 21.27
N GLU A 141 -3.25 -5.27 22.47
CA GLU A 141 -3.11 -6.51 23.23
C GLU A 141 -4.45 -7.12 23.63
N ILE A 142 -5.42 -6.29 24.03
CA ILE A 142 -6.79 -6.74 24.30
C ILE A 142 -7.41 -7.31 23.03
N SER A 143 -7.30 -6.60 21.91
CA SER A 143 -7.82 -7.07 20.61
C SER A 143 -7.22 -8.42 20.22
N TYR A 144 -5.90 -8.59 20.35
CA TYR A 144 -5.21 -9.84 20.02
C TYR A 144 -5.68 -11.01 20.90
N ARG A 145 -5.76 -10.81 22.23
CA ARG A 145 -6.19 -11.83 23.18
C ARG A 145 -7.63 -12.26 22.93
N TRP A 146 -8.53 -11.31 22.65
CA TRP A 146 -9.92 -11.59 22.33
C TRP A 146 -10.03 -12.52 21.12
N THR A 147 -9.35 -12.18 20.04
CA THR A 147 -9.42 -12.99 18.81
C THR A 147 -8.78 -14.37 18.98
N ARG A 148 -7.71 -14.50 19.79
CA ARG A 148 -7.14 -15.81 20.14
C ARG A 148 -8.08 -16.67 20.99
N LEU A 149 -8.88 -16.08 21.87
CA LEU A 149 -9.90 -16.81 22.61
C LEU A 149 -10.99 -17.33 21.68
N GLU A 150 -11.47 -16.49 20.76
CA GLU A 150 -12.42 -16.91 19.72
C GLU A 150 -11.83 -18.08 18.91
N GLU A 151 -10.56 -18.01 18.51
CA GLU A 151 -9.86 -19.12 17.85
C GLU A 151 -9.77 -20.38 18.71
N LYS A 152 -9.39 -20.29 20.00
CA LYS A 152 -9.26 -21.47 20.88
C LYS A 152 -10.62 -22.14 21.11
N GLN A 153 -11.68 -21.35 21.30
CA GLN A 153 -13.05 -21.85 21.39
C GLN A 153 -13.52 -22.49 20.08
N ASN A 154 -13.05 -21.97 18.94
CA ASN A 154 -13.33 -22.51 17.62
C ASN A 154 -12.46 -23.73 17.25
N LYS A 155 -11.20 -23.83 17.71
CA LYS A 155 -10.24 -24.90 17.38
C LYS A 155 -10.59 -26.25 18.01
N THR A 156 -11.31 -26.28 19.12
CA THR A 156 -11.87 -27.52 19.69
C THR A 156 -13.02 -28.10 18.85
N ASN A 157 -13.51 -27.37 17.83
CA ASN A 157 -14.46 -27.85 16.84
C ASN A 157 -13.83 -27.83 15.43
N MET A 158 -13.74 -29.00 14.78
CA MET A 158 -13.52 -29.09 13.33
C MET A 158 -14.61 -28.35 12.50
N ALA A 159 -15.67 -27.85 13.15
CA ALA A 159 -16.72 -26.99 12.60
C ALA A 159 -16.35 -25.49 12.50
N SER A 160 -15.15 -25.05 12.90
CA SER A 160 -14.76 -23.62 12.88
C SER A 160 -14.80 -22.94 11.52
N LEU A 161 -14.61 -23.69 10.43
CA LEU A 161 -14.78 -23.14 9.08
C LEU A 161 -16.26 -22.99 8.68
N GLU A 162 -17.17 -23.76 9.28
CA GLU A 162 -18.61 -23.73 8.97
C GLU A 162 -19.33 -22.51 9.57
N HIS A 163 -18.73 -21.85 10.56
CA HIS A 163 -19.28 -20.66 11.24
C HIS A 163 -18.68 -19.34 10.74
N ILE A 164 -17.96 -19.36 9.62
CA ILE A 164 -17.37 -18.15 9.02
C ILE A 164 -18.48 -17.29 8.42
N ASP A 165 -18.53 -16.01 8.79
CA ASP A 165 -19.40 -15.03 8.14
C ASP A 165 -18.83 -14.68 6.74
N PHE A 166 -19.49 -15.15 5.69
CA PHE A 166 -19.10 -14.88 4.30
C PHE A 166 -19.57 -13.51 3.77
N ALA A 167 -20.22 -12.68 4.61
CA ALA A 167 -20.53 -11.24 4.48
C ALA A 167 -21.29 -10.71 3.23
N GLY A 168 -22.04 -9.62 3.43
CA GLY A 168 -23.04 -9.05 2.51
C GLY A 168 -22.56 -7.99 1.48
N TYR A 169 -23.51 -7.15 1.01
CA TYR A 169 -23.37 -6.25 -0.15
C TYR A 169 -22.11 -5.36 -0.16
N GLU A 170 -21.66 -4.84 0.97
CA GLU A 170 -20.42 -4.04 1.01
C GLU A 170 -19.15 -4.88 0.71
N CYS A 171 -19.11 -6.13 1.17
CA CYS A 171 -18.00 -7.04 0.88
C CYS A 171 -18.02 -7.45 -0.60
N PHE A 172 -19.21 -7.65 -1.17
CA PHE A 172 -19.39 -7.84 -2.61
C PHE A 172 -18.83 -6.65 -3.42
N LEU A 173 -19.12 -5.41 -3.02
CA LEU A 173 -18.57 -4.23 -3.70
C LEU A 173 -17.04 -4.15 -3.56
N LYS A 174 -16.49 -4.43 -2.37
CA LYS A 174 -15.02 -4.45 -2.16
C LYS A 174 -14.34 -5.54 -3.00
N ARG A 175 -14.98 -6.71 -3.12
CA ARG A 175 -14.51 -7.88 -3.87
C ARG A 175 -14.43 -7.65 -5.38
N TRP A 176 -15.39 -6.94 -5.97
CA TRP A 176 -15.47 -6.69 -7.41
C TRP A 176 -14.91 -5.33 -7.83
N GLY A 177 -14.50 -4.51 -6.86
CA GLY A 177 -13.77 -3.26 -7.05
C GLY A 177 -14.41 -2.09 -6.30
N PRO A 178 -13.70 -1.42 -5.37
CA PRO A 178 -14.29 -0.41 -4.48
C PRO A 178 -14.58 0.95 -5.12
N ASN A 179 -14.25 1.16 -6.40
CA ASN A 179 -14.61 2.40 -7.09
C ASN A 179 -16.08 2.34 -7.53
N ILE A 180 -16.96 2.80 -6.64
CA ILE A 180 -18.41 2.98 -6.80
C ILE A 180 -18.80 3.73 -8.11
N GLY A 181 -17.84 4.35 -8.82
CA GLY A 181 -18.04 4.98 -10.12
C GLY A 181 -17.54 4.21 -11.36
N ILE A 182 -16.88 3.06 -11.21
CA ILE A 182 -16.25 2.30 -12.34
C ILE A 182 -16.81 0.87 -12.44
N MET A 183 -17.24 0.27 -11.33
CA MET A 183 -17.93 -1.02 -11.37
C MET A 183 -19.36 -0.85 -11.91
N ASP A 184 -19.78 -1.72 -12.83
CA ASP A 184 -21.18 -1.86 -13.25
C ASP A 184 -21.80 -3.05 -12.47
N PRO A 185 -22.52 -2.82 -11.35
CA PRO A 185 -23.05 -3.91 -10.54
C PRO A 185 -23.98 -4.83 -11.34
N LYS A 186 -24.71 -4.29 -12.33
CA LYS A 186 -25.59 -5.09 -13.18
C LYS A 186 -24.79 -6.02 -14.07
N HIS A 187 -23.65 -5.57 -14.59
CA HIS A 187 -22.78 -6.43 -15.38
C HIS A 187 -22.19 -7.58 -14.55
N VAL A 188 -21.73 -7.28 -13.34
CA VAL A 188 -21.22 -8.31 -12.40
C VAL A 188 -22.33 -9.30 -12.04
N LEU A 189 -23.52 -8.82 -11.68
CA LEU A 189 -24.66 -9.68 -11.35
C LEU A 189 -25.08 -10.54 -12.54
N ASN A 190 -25.19 -9.96 -13.74
CA ASN A 190 -25.51 -10.73 -14.95
C ASN A 190 -24.45 -11.80 -15.23
N PHE A 191 -23.17 -11.47 -15.06
CA PHE A 191 -22.08 -12.42 -15.19
C PHE A 191 -22.27 -13.58 -14.19
N ILE A 192 -22.42 -13.29 -12.90
CA ILE A 192 -22.58 -14.32 -11.84
C ILE A 192 -23.83 -15.18 -12.07
N GLN A 193 -24.95 -14.56 -12.43
CA GLN A 193 -26.25 -15.23 -12.60
C GLN A 193 -26.41 -15.94 -13.94
N THR A 194 -25.42 -15.84 -14.84
CA THR A 194 -25.46 -16.55 -16.13
C THR A 194 -25.56 -18.05 -15.87
N PRO A 195 -26.58 -18.75 -16.42
CA PRO A 195 -26.70 -20.20 -16.25
C PRO A 195 -25.43 -20.93 -16.70
N GLY A 196 -24.94 -21.85 -15.86
CA GLY A 196 -23.72 -22.61 -16.13
C GLY A 196 -22.40 -21.93 -15.74
N ARG A 197 -22.45 -20.76 -15.09
CA ARG A 197 -21.26 -20.11 -14.49
C ARG A 197 -20.54 -21.04 -13.52
N LYS A 198 -19.20 -21.11 -13.60
CA LYS A 198 -18.36 -21.98 -12.76
C LYS A 198 -17.31 -21.17 -11.99
N MET A 199 -16.90 -21.69 -10.84
CA MET A 199 -15.74 -21.17 -10.13
C MET A 199 -14.48 -21.31 -10.99
N GLY A 200 -13.73 -20.22 -11.09
CA GLY A 200 -12.58 -20.02 -11.94
C GLY A 200 -12.89 -19.41 -13.30
N ASP A 201 -14.14 -19.07 -13.60
CA ASP A 201 -14.50 -18.32 -14.80
C ASP A 201 -13.99 -16.87 -14.71
N ILE A 202 -13.53 -16.34 -15.84
CA ILE A 202 -12.99 -14.98 -15.93
C ILE A 202 -14.12 -13.97 -16.14
N TYR A 203 -14.14 -12.96 -15.28
CA TYR A 203 -14.94 -11.75 -15.41
C TYR A 203 -14.15 -10.68 -16.15
N GLU A 204 -14.55 -10.43 -17.40
CA GLU A 204 -14.02 -9.31 -18.17
C GLU A 204 -14.75 -8.03 -17.80
N ARG A 205 -13.98 -6.99 -17.48
CA ARG A 205 -14.54 -5.70 -17.11
C ARG A 205 -15.02 -4.96 -18.36
N ARG A 206 -16.07 -4.16 -18.17
CA ARG A 206 -16.46 -3.17 -19.19
C ARG A 206 -15.60 -1.91 -19.14
N ILE A 207 -15.09 -1.58 -17.96
CA ILE A 207 -14.32 -0.36 -17.72
C ILE A 207 -13.11 -0.71 -16.88
N GLN A 208 -11.92 -0.44 -17.42
CA GLN A 208 -10.68 -0.59 -16.69
C GLN A 208 -10.48 0.60 -15.73
N PRO A 209 -10.17 0.36 -14.44
CA PRO A 209 -9.85 1.43 -13.52
C PRO A 209 -8.54 2.10 -13.95
N ARG A 210 -8.48 3.43 -13.83
CA ARG A 210 -7.24 4.17 -14.02
C ARG A 210 -6.37 4.08 -12.77
N TYR A 211 -5.06 3.98 -12.99
CA TYR A 211 -4.07 4.10 -11.93
C TYR A 211 -4.12 5.49 -11.27
N ASP A 212 -4.06 5.56 -9.94
CA ASP A 212 -4.12 6.82 -9.19
C ASP A 212 -2.73 7.50 -9.14
N MET A 213 -2.43 8.31 -10.14
CA MET A 213 -1.17 9.06 -10.24
C MET A 213 -0.93 10.09 -9.12
N PHE A 214 -1.97 10.43 -8.34
CA PHE A 214 -1.84 11.38 -7.23
C PHE A 214 -1.43 10.70 -5.93
N ARG A 215 -1.38 9.36 -5.90
CA ARG A 215 -0.78 8.66 -4.77
C ARG A 215 0.70 8.47 -5.03
N TYR A 216 1.51 8.85 -4.06
CA TYR A 216 2.95 8.69 -4.14
C TYR A 216 3.45 7.80 -3.02
N GLN A 217 4.52 7.09 -3.32
CA GLN A 217 5.23 6.27 -2.35
C GLN A 217 6.56 6.92 -2.00
N THR A 218 6.87 6.92 -0.71
CA THR A 218 8.15 7.37 -0.16
C THR A 218 9.16 6.24 -0.03
N MET A 219 8.65 5.01 0.06
CA MET A 219 9.39 3.77 0.06
C MET A 219 8.47 2.60 -0.33
N ARG A 220 9.05 1.50 -0.78
CA ARG A 220 8.29 0.30 -1.10
C ARG A 220 7.57 -0.25 0.14
N ASN A 221 6.36 -0.77 -0.05
CA ASN A 221 5.50 -1.35 0.97
C ASN A 221 5.18 -2.84 0.74
N THR A 222 5.97 -3.50 -0.09
CA THR A 222 5.83 -4.90 -0.50
C THR A 222 7.21 -5.53 -0.53
N SER A 223 7.27 -6.83 -0.27
CA SER A 223 8.54 -7.56 -0.23
C SER A 223 9.27 -7.47 -1.57
N ILE A 224 10.59 -7.35 -1.49
CA ILE A 224 11.45 -7.32 -2.66
C ILE A 224 11.38 -8.68 -3.36
N ALA A 225 11.17 -8.66 -4.68
CA ALA A 225 11.36 -9.86 -5.49
C ALA A 225 12.84 -10.20 -5.54
N ASN A 226 13.19 -11.48 -5.37
CA ASN A 226 14.56 -11.97 -5.45
C ASN A 226 15.03 -12.01 -6.92
N GLN A 227 15.05 -10.84 -7.56
CA GLN A 227 15.37 -10.67 -8.96
C GLN A 227 16.88 -10.79 -9.17
N GLU A 228 17.25 -11.45 -10.26
CA GLU A 228 18.63 -11.61 -10.67
C GLU A 228 19.02 -10.52 -11.66
N TYR A 229 20.20 -9.95 -11.44
CA TYR A 229 20.80 -8.88 -12.22
C TYR A 229 22.15 -9.35 -12.75
N GLN A 230 22.42 -9.11 -14.03
CA GLN A 230 23.68 -9.41 -14.70
C GLN A 230 24.37 -8.11 -15.08
N PHE A 231 25.67 -8.02 -14.79
CA PHE A 231 26.49 -6.91 -15.29
C PHE A 231 26.55 -6.94 -16.82
N GLY A 232 26.66 -5.76 -17.44
CA GLY A 232 26.61 -5.60 -18.90
C GLY A 232 25.21 -5.56 -19.51
N ARG A 233 24.16 -5.81 -18.70
CA ARG A 233 22.77 -5.80 -19.14
C ARG A 233 22.02 -4.52 -18.75
N THR A 234 20.93 -4.27 -19.46
CA THR A 234 20.02 -3.16 -19.22
C THR A 234 18.71 -3.65 -18.61
N TYR A 235 18.26 -2.97 -17.56
CA TYR A 235 17.04 -3.27 -16.83
C TYR A 235 16.11 -2.05 -16.81
N VAL A 236 14.81 -2.29 -16.87
CA VAL A 236 13.77 -1.26 -16.82
C VAL A 236 12.82 -1.57 -15.68
N GLY A 237 12.47 -0.57 -14.88
CA GLY A 237 11.48 -0.69 -13.81
C GLY A 237 10.33 0.30 -14.00
N PHE A 238 9.12 -0.19 -14.25
CA PHE A 238 7.90 0.60 -14.32
C PHE A 238 7.17 0.58 -12.97
N GLY A 239 6.99 1.76 -12.37
CA GLY A 239 6.48 1.91 -11.00
C GLY A 239 7.49 1.42 -9.96
N PHE A 240 8.78 1.70 -10.18
CA PHE A 240 9.88 1.13 -9.37
C PHE A 240 9.85 1.57 -7.90
N VAL A 241 9.16 2.68 -7.58
CA VAL A 241 9.07 3.32 -6.27
C VAL A 241 10.40 3.87 -5.75
N ASP A 242 11.36 2.99 -5.49
CA ASP A 242 12.67 3.32 -4.96
C ASP A 242 13.73 2.32 -5.45
N LEU A 243 15.00 2.57 -5.12
CA LEU A 243 16.12 1.73 -5.53
C LEU A 243 16.29 0.46 -4.68
N PHE A 244 15.35 0.15 -3.78
CA PHE A 244 15.55 -0.90 -2.78
C PHE A 244 15.55 -2.28 -3.43
N GLN A 245 14.72 -2.47 -4.47
CA GLN A 245 14.72 -3.67 -5.31
C GLN A 245 16.06 -3.92 -6.00
N LEU A 246 16.75 -2.86 -6.43
CA LEU A 246 18.07 -2.99 -7.05
C LEU A 246 19.11 -3.32 -5.98
N ALA A 247 19.07 -2.63 -4.84
CA ALA A 247 20.00 -2.85 -3.75
C ALA A 247 19.97 -4.30 -3.20
N TRP A 248 18.79 -4.89 -3.12
CA TRP A 248 18.56 -6.27 -2.66
C TRP A 248 18.55 -7.31 -3.79
N GLY A 249 18.86 -6.90 -5.01
CA GLY A 249 18.98 -7.81 -6.14
C GLY A 249 20.13 -8.81 -5.99
N LYS A 250 19.99 -9.99 -6.62
CA LYS A 250 21.08 -10.96 -6.74
C LYS A 250 21.91 -10.63 -7.97
N TYR A 251 23.16 -10.24 -7.78
CA TYR A 251 24.07 -9.93 -8.88
C TYR A 251 24.83 -11.18 -9.32
N LYS A 252 24.70 -11.54 -10.60
CA LYS A 252 25.46 -12.59 -11.28
C LYS A 252 26.64 -11.97 -12.05
N ASP A 253 27.63 -12.81 -12.32
CA ASP A 253 28.84 -12.51 -13.10
C ASP A 253 29.85 -11.58 -12.43
N THR A 254 31.03 -11.44 -13.05
CA THR A 254 32.13 -10.61 -12.56
C THR A 254 31.94 -9.15 -12.98
N LEU A 255 32.47 -8.22 -12.17
CA LEU A 255 32.32 -6.76 -12.24
C LEU A 255 32.95 -6.08 -13.49
N GLN A 256 33.06 -6.78 -14.62
CA GLN A 256 33.78 -6.30 -15.81
C GLN A 256 32.97 -5.31 -16.65
N GLU A 257 31.63 -5.39 -16.59
CA GLU A 257 30.74 -4.53 -17.37
C GLU A 257 29.75 -3.76 -16.49
N ARG A 258 29.18 -2.69 -17.04
CA ARG A 258 28.24 -1.81 -16.34
C ARG A 258 26.81 -2.32 -16.48
N LEU A 259 26.10 -2.46 -15.37
CA LEU A 259 24.65 -2.63 -15.34
C LEU A 259 23.98 -1.26 -15.47
N THR A 260 23.00 -1.15 -16.38
CA THR A 260 22.23 0.09 -16.57
C THR A 260 20.77 -0.14 -16.16
N PHE A 261 20.24 0.71 -15.29
CA PHE A 261 18.86 0.64 -14.81
C PHE A 261 18.09 1.90 -15.19
N TYR A 262 16.93 1.73 -15.83
CA TYR A 262 16.00 2.82 -16.15
C TYR A 262 14.73 2.69 -15.30
N GLY A 263 14.57 3.59 -14.33
CA GLY A 263 13.41 3.64 -13.44
C GLY A 263 12.40 4.70 -13.87
N TYR A 264 11.16 4.29 -14.07
CA TYR A 264 10.05 5.18 -14.39
C TYR A 264 8.95 5.07 -13.33
N ASP A 265 8.48 6.21 -12.83
CA ASP A 265 7.31 6.27 -11.97
C ASP A 265 6.42 7.42 -12.40
N SER A 266 5.10 7.28 -12.27
CA SER A 266 4.17 8.36 -12.61
C SER A 266 4.27 9.57 -11.68
N ASN A 267 4.81 9.38 -10.47
CA ASN A 267 4.85 10.41 -9.46
C ASN A 267 6.23 11.08 -9.33
N GLN A 268 6.23 12.41 -9.44
CA GLN A 268 7.44 13.21 -9.37
C GLN A 268 8.11 13.17 -7.99
N PHE A 269 7.37 13.09 -6.89
CA PHE A 269 7.96 13.00 -5.55
C PHE A 269 8.75 11.70 -5.37
N THR A 270 8.20 10.59 -5.85
CA THR A 270 8.80 9.27 -5.81
C THR A 270 10.11 9.22 -6.61
N THR A 271 10.09 9.72 -7.85
CA THR A 271 11.31 9.76 -8.68
C THR A 271 12.35 10.73 -8.14
N LEU A 272 11.95 11.92 -7.67
CA LEU A 272 12.87 12.90 -7.10
C LEU A 272 13.56 12.39 -5.83
N ARG A 273 12.82 11.75 -4.92
CA ARG A 273 13.42 11.09 -3.73
C ARG A 273 14.52 10.10 -4.15
N SER A 274 14.22 9.26 -5.14
CA SER A 274 15.18 8.28 -5.66
C SER A 274 16.40 8.93 -6.34
N LYS A 275 16.22 10.05 -7.06
CA LYS A 275 17.34 10.85 -7.60
C LYS A 275 18.25 11.41 -6.50
N MET A 276 17.67 11.88 -5.40
CA MET A 276 18.45 12.38 -4.25
C MET A 276 19.23 11.24 -3.58
N ILE A 277 18.60 10.09 -3.35
CA ILE A 277 19.23 8.88 -2.78
C ILE A 277 20.38 8.40 -3.69
N TYR A 278 20.13 8.28 -4.99
CA TYR A 278 21.15 7.92 -5.98
C TYR A 278 22.30 8.92 -6.00
N GLY A 279 21.99 10.22 -5.95
CA GLY A 279 22.98 11.28 -5.92
C GLY A 279 23.89 11.23 -4.69
N ILE A 280 23.34 10.91 -3.51
CA ILE A 280 24.15 10.65 -2.30
C ILE A 280 25.14 9.52 -2.56
N MET A 281 24.65 8.39 -3.06
CA MET A 281 25.48 7.20 -3.31
C MET A 281 26.58 7.47 -4.34
N LYS A 282 26.25 8.16 -5.44
CA LYS A 282 27.16 8.41 -6.57
C LYS A 282 28.18 9.51 -6.27
N TYR A 283 27.77 10.61 -5.65
CA TYR A 283 28.59 11.81 -5.62
C TYR A 283 29.29 12.07 -4.31
N PHE A 284 28.77 11.59 -3.17
CA PHE A 284 29.35 11.85 -1.86
C PHE A 284 30.12 10.64 -1.34
N LYS A 285 31.21 10.89 -0.62
CA LYS A 285 31.96 9.87 0.11
C LYS A 285 31.29 9.57 1.46
N GLU A 286 31.71 8.48 2.10
CA GLU A 286 31.17 8.04 3.39
C GLU A 286 31.40 9.05 4.52
N ASP A 287 32.53 9.78 4.49
CA ASP A 287 32.89 10.83 5.43
C ASP A 287 32.13 12.16 5.20
N GLU A 288 31.62 12.39 3.99
CA GLU A 288 30.79 13.56 3.68
C GLU A 288 29.31 13.32 4.02
N ILE A 289 28.77 12.17 3.59
CA ILE A 289 27.42 11.72 3.92
C ILE A 289 27.51 10.23 4.24
N SER A 290 27.26 9.87 5.50
CA SER A 290 27.33 8.48 5.94
C SER A 290 26.18 7.64 5.41
N THR A 291 26.39 6.33 5.36
CA THR A 291 25.36 5.35 5.01
C THR A 291 24.20 5.36 6.03
N SER A 292 24.47 5.66 7.30
CA SER A 292 23.42 5.88 8.32
C SER A 292 22.53 7.07 7.96
N SER A 293 23.11 8.21 7.54
CA SER A 293 22.31 9.37 7.11
C SER A 293 21.52 9.09 5.83
N LEU A 294 22.11 8.37 4.88
CA LEU A 294 21.41 7.90 3.67
C LEU A 294 20.19 7.04 4.03
N LEU A 295 20.35 6.07 4.93
CA LEU A 295 19.26 5.19 5.39
C LEU A 295 18.17 5.96 6.15
N GLN A 296 18.53 6.95 6.96
CA GLN A 296 17.56 7.83 7.63
C GLN A 296 16.77 8.69 6.62
N ILE A 297 17.42 9.24 5.58
CA ILE A 297 16.73 9.99 4.50
C ILE A 297 15.73 9.09 3.78
N TRP A 298 16.13 7.85 3.52
CA TRP A 298 15.32 6.89 2.79
C TRP A 298 14.13 6.36 3.62
N PHE A 299 14.37 5.83 4.82
CA PHE A 299 13.40 4.99 5.53
C PHE A 299 12.90 5.55 6.87
N SER A 300 13.61 6.48 7.50
CA SER A 300 13.23 6.99 8.82
C SER A 300 12.23 8.14 8.74
N SER A 301 11.26 8.13 9.66
CA SER A 301 10.32 9.24 9.85
C SER A 301 11.00 10.48 10.44
N CYS A 302 12.12 10.32 11.15
CA CYS A 302 12.84 11.40 11.80
C CYS A 302 14.34 11.34 11.52
N TRP A 303 15.00 12.49 11.59
CA TRP A 303 16.41 12.64 11.27
C TRP A 303 17.22 13.13 12.46
N SER A 304 18.43 12.60 12.58
CA SER A 304 19.50 13.20 13.37
C SER A 304 19.96 14.54 12.79
N ARG A 305 20.78 15.26 13.56
CA ARG A 305 21.39 16.53 13.11
C ARG A 305 22.33 16.32 11.93
N GLU A 306 23.08 15.22 11.94
CA GLU A 306 23.98 14.81 10.89
C GLU A 306 23.20 14.59 9.58
N THR A 307 22.08 13.88 9.67
CA THR A 307 21.20 13.61 8.52
C THR A 307 20.53 14.87 7.98
N GLU A 308 20.08 15.77 8.85
CA GLU A 308 19.51 17.07 8.42
C GLU A 308 20.54 17.91 7.65
N LYS A 309 21.79 17.94 8.11
CA LYS A 309 22.91 18.58 7.40
C LYS A 309 23.20 17.88 6.07
N ALA A 310 23.26 16.55 6.06
CA ALA A 310 23.50 15.75 4.85
C ALA A 310 22.43 16.03 3.79
N PHE A 311 21.15 16.04 4.19
CA PHE A 311 20.03 16.34 3.29
C PHE A 311 20.13 17.77 2.72
N ARG A 312 20.49 18.77 3.54
CA ARG A 312 20.73 20.14 3.06
C ARG A 312 21.87 20.19 2.06
N LEU A 313 22.98 19.50 2.33
CA LEU A 313 24.15 19.45 1.46
C LEU A 313 23.81 18.90 0.07
N VAL A 314 23.22 17.69 -0.01
CA VAL A 314 22.83 17.10 -1.29
C VAL A 314 21.78 17.93 -2.02
N SER A 315 20.82 18.51 -1.30
CA SER A 315 19.78 19.37 -1.90
C SER A 315 20.36 20.64 -2.50
N GLN A 316 21.32 21.28 -1.82
CA GLN A 316 22.01 22.47 -2.33
C GLN A 316 22.88 22.15 -3.55
N ASP A 317 23.56 21.00 -3.54
CA ASP A 317 24.33 20.54 -4.70
C ASP A 317 23.42 20.23 -5.91
N ALA A 318 22.29 19.58 -5.69
CA ALA A 318 21.30 19.30 -6.72
C ALA A 318 20.69 20.57 -7.33
N LEU A 319 20.41 21.58 -6.52
CA LEU A 319 19.92 22.87 -7.00
C LEU A 319 20.97 23.65 -7.82
N LYS A 320 22.26 23.48 -7.50
CA LYS A 320 23.36 24.11 -8.26
C LYS A 320 23.68 23.35 -9.54
N ASN A 321 23.53 22.03 -9.52
CA ASN A 321 23.93 21.12 -10.59
C ASN A 321 22.74 20.25 -11.03
N PRO A 322 21.67 20.80 -11.64
CA PRO A 322 20.45 20.06 -11.93
C PRO A 322 20.67 18.85 -12.85
N ASP A 323 21.52 18.99 -13.88
CA ASP A 323 21.80 17.91 -14.84
C ASP A 323 22.53 16.73 -14.19
N LYS A 324 23.40 17.01 -13.21
CA LYS A 324 24.10 15.99 -12.41
C LYS A 324 23.12 15.06 -11.69
N TYR A 325 21.94 15.55 -11.31
CA TYR A 325 20.91 14.78 -10.61
C TYR A 325 19.74 14.37 -11.49
N GLN A 326 19.83 14.61 -12.81
CA GLN A 326 18.75 14.31 -13.76
C GLN A 326 17.44 15.03 -13.38
N LEU A 327 17.52 16.25 -12.85
CA LEU A 327 16.34 16.99 -12.40
C LEU A 327 15.43 17.33 -13.59
N GLN A 328 14.14 17.06 -13.43
CA GLN A 328 13.10 17.41 -14.39
C GLN A 328 12.43 18.73 -14.00
N SER A 329 11.61 19.27 -14.92
CA SER A 329 10.82 20.47 -14.67
C SER A 329 9.99 20.34 -13.38
N GLY A 330 10.16 21.29 -12.45
CA GLY A 330 9.48 21.31 -11.15
C GLY A 330 10.27 20.65 -10.00
N ASP A 331 11.27 19.80 -10.28
CA ASP A 331 12.04 19.11 -9.23
C ASP A 331 12.74 20.12 -8.31
N ALA A 332 13.34 21.17 -8.88
CA ALA A 332 14.02 22.22 -8.11
C ALA A 332 13.07 22.95 -7.14
N ASP A 333 11.81 23.15 -7.52
CA ASP A 333 10.82 23.80 -6.64
C ASP A 333 10.42 22.89 -5.49
N ILE A 334 10.27 21.59 -5.75
CA ILE A 334 10.03 20.59 -4.70
C ILE A 334 11.21 20.56 -3.71
N ILE A 335 12.46 20.53 -4.21
CA ILE A 335 13.65 20.57 -3.33
C ILE A 335 13.66 21.82 -2.45
N ARG A 336 13.38 23.01 -3.01
CA ARG A 336 13.30 24.26 -2.23
C ARG A 336 12.22 24.18 -1.16
N LYS A 337 11.06 23.60 -1.48
CA LYS A 337 9.97 23.40 -0.51
C LYS A 337 10.36 22.40 0.58
N TRP A 338 11.03 21.30 0.26
CA TRP A 338 11.57 20.37 1.26
C TRP A 338 12.57 21.04 2.20
N LEU A 339 13.47 21.88 1.66
CA LEU A 339 14.44 22.64 2.45
C LEU A 339 13.79 23.67 3.40
N GLY A 340 12.64 24.21 3.01
CA GLY A 340 11.85 25.17 3.79
C GLY A 340 10.82 24.53 4.73
N ASN A 341 10.45 23.27 4.51
CA ASN A 341 9.45 22.57 5.31
C ASN A 341 10.04 22.13 6.66
N LYS A 342 9.39 22.54 7.76
CA LYS A 342 9.76 22.14 9.12
C LYS A 342 8.73 21.15 9.66
N VAL A 343 9.06 19.86 9.60
CA VAL A 343 8.25 18.81 10.22
C VAL A 343 8.71 18.62 11.66
N SER A 344 7.81 18.82 12.63
CA SER A 344 8.14 18.58 14.04
C SER A 344 8.27 17.08 14.33
N LEU A 345 9.00 16.72 15.38
CA LEU A 345 9.12 15.32 15.82
C LEU A 345 7.75 14.71 16.17
N ASN A 346 6.88 15.47 16.83
CA ASN A 346 5.56 15.01 17.21
C ASN A 346 4.67 14.79 15.99
N ASP A 347 4.71 15.68 15.00
CA ASP A 347 3.94 15.52 13.77
C ASP A 347 4.42 14.30 12.97
N ALA A 348 5.74 14.11 12.82
CA ALA A 348 6.29 12.96 12.12
C ALA A 348 5.85 11.64 12.76
N LYS A 349 6.01 11.50 14.08
CA LYS A 349 5.60 10.30 14.83
C LYS A 349 4.09 10.07 14.76
N SER A 350 3.30 11.13 14.93
CA SER A 350 1.83 11.04 14.90
C SER A 350 1.29 10.69 13.52
N ILE A 351 1.83 11.30 12.45
CA ILE A 351 1.43 11.01 11.07
C ILE A 351 1.81 9.58 10.72
N PHE A 352 3.04 9.16 11.03
CA PHE A 352 3.52 7.81 10.74
C PHE A 352 2.66 6.73 11.41
N SER A 353 2.46 6.81 12.73
CA SER A 353 1.67 5.82 13.47
C SER A 353 0.20 5.81 13.07
N ARG A 354 -0.39 6.96 12.76
CA ARG A 354 -1.78 7.07 12.27
C ARG A 354 -1.97 6.41 10.91
N ASP A 355 -0.95 6.41 10.06
CA ASP A 355 -1.01 5.79 8.72
C ASP A 355 -0.92 4.25 8.78
N ILE A 356 -0.63 3.66 9.95
CA ILE A 356 -0.66 2.21 10.19
C ILE A 356 -2.03 1.85 10.77
N LYS A 357 -2.85 1.12 10.01
CA LYS A 357 -4.22 0.81 10.42
C LYS A 357 -4.26 -0.49 11.24
N PRO A 358 -5.23 -0.60 12.16
CA PRO A 358 -5.53 -1.83 12.89
C PRO A 358 -5.68 -3.09 12.03
N ARG A 359 -6.15 -2.95 10.78
CA ARG A 359 -6.51 -4.09 9.92
C ARG A 359 -5.33 -4.65 9.12
N ASP A 360 -4.14 -4.07 9.28
CA ASP A 360 -3.01 -4.36 8.43
C ASP A 360 -2.19 -5.58 8.91
N GLY A 361 -2.53 -6.17 10.06
CA GLY A 361 -1.85 -7.37 10.58
C GLY A 361 -0.46 -7.12 11.17
N LEU A 362 -0.03 -5.85 11.24
CA LEU A 362 1.36 -5.49 11.55
C LEU A 362 1.66 -5.44 13.04
N PHE A 363 0.68 -5.08 13.87
CA PHE A 363 0.86 -5.22 15.32
C PHE A 363 0.83 -6.70 15.68
N GLU A 364 0.06 -7.50 14.96
CA GLU A 364 -0.13 -8.93 15.13
C GLU A 364 1.20 -9.71 14.93
N ASP A 365 2.06 -9.23 14.02
CA ASP A 365 3.40 -9.79 13.82
C ASP A 365 4.27 -9.75 15.10
N ILE A 366 4.05 -8.78 16.00
CA ILE A 366 4.79 -8.64 17.27
C ILE A 366 4.64 -9.90 18.14
N TRP A 367 3.46 -10.50 18.17
CA TRP A 367 3.20 -11.68 19.02
C TRP A 367 3.93 -12.94 18.55
N SER A 368 4.37 -12.98 17.30
CA SER A 368 5.22 -14.06 16.82
C SER A 368 6.69 -13.88 17.22
N MET A 369 7.12 -12.68 17.64
CA MET A 369 8.52 -12.45 17.99
C MET A 369 8.85 -13.07 19.35
N LYS A 370 9.91 -13.88 19.40
CA LYS A 370 10.30 -14.64 20.59
C LYS A 370 10.90 -13.76 21.68
N LEU A 371 11.76 -12.81 21.31
CA LEU A 371 12.47 -11.92 22.25
C LEU A 371 11.62 -10.71 22.65
N SER A 372 11.64 -10.34 23.93
CA SER A 372 10.98 -9.12 24.42
C SER A 372 11.55 -7.86 23.79
N GLU A 373 12.86 -7.86 23.55
CA GLU A 373 13.59 -6.74 22.99
C GLU A 373 13.11 -6.47 21.55
N ASP A 374 12.92 -7.51 20.74
CA ASP A 374 12.35 -7.38 19.39
C ASP A 374 10.93 -6.79 19.42
N ARG A 375 10.10 -7.26 20.37
CA ARG A 375 8.74 -6.74 20.52
C ARG A 375 8.73 -5.27 20.88
N VAL A 376 9.62 -4.84 21.77
CA VAL A 376 9.76 -3.44 22.17
C VAL A 376 10.27 -2.58 21.02
N LEU A 377 11.35 -3.00 20.35
CA LEU A 377 11.95 -2.25 19.23
C LEU A 377 11.00 -2.14 18.04
N PHE A 378 10.32 -3.22 17.67
CA PHE A 378 9.35 -3.19 16.59
C PHE A 378 8.11 -2.37 16.94
N SER A 379 7.61 -2.45 18.18
CA SER A 379 6.55 -1.57 18.68
C SER A 379 6.97 -0.10 18.60
N ARG A 380 8.20 0.21 19.01
CA ARG A 380 8.76 1.56 18.91
C ARG A 380 8.77 2.05 17.46
N TYR A 381 9.19 1.20 16.53
CA TYR A 381 9.16 1.51 15.11
C TYR A 381 7.74 1.76 14.58
N LEU A 382 6.76 0.91 14.87
CA LEU A 382 5.38 1.13 14.43
C LEU A 382 4.77 2.43 15.02
N LEU A 383 5.13 2.77 16.25
CA LEU A 383 4.58 3.96 16.92
C LEU A 383 5.27 5.27 16.52
N THR A 384 6.50 5.21 15.97
CA THR A 384 7.29 6.42 15.71
C THR A 384 7.82 6.55 14.30
N GLY A 385 8.04 5.44 13.60
CA GLY A 385 8.73 5.37 12.32
C GLY A 385 10.24 5.66 12.37
N ILE A 386 10.81 5.76 13.57
CA ILE A 386 12.24 6.03 13.74
C ILE A 386 13.02 4.73 13.52
N ILE A 387 14.03 4.79 12.64
CA ILE A 387 14.88 3.64 12.31
C ILE A 387 16.25 4.13 11.82
N PHE A 388 17.30 3.31 11.96
CA PHE A 388 18.70 3.65 11.64
C PHE A 388 19.30 4.83 12.43
N VAL A 389 18.67 5.19 13.55
CA VAL A 389 19.11 6.27 14.43
C VAL A 389 18.63 6.03 15.85
N ASP A 390 19.42 6.45 16.82
CA ASP A 390 19.01 6.50 18.22
C ASP A 390 17.96 7.60 18.42
N ASP A 391 16.85 7.26 19.04
CA ASP A 391 15.74 8.17 19.35
C ASP A 391 16.14 9.44 20.09
N SER A 392 17.18 9.40 20.93
CA SER A 392 17.69 10.57 21.65
C SER A 392 18.39 11.58 20.71
N LYS A 393 18.78 11.15 19.51
CA LYS A 393 19.55 11.95 18.55
C LYS A 393 18.68 12.61 17.48
N VAL A 394 17.40 12.24 17.35
CA VAL A 394 16.53 12.84 16.34
C VAL A 394 16.15 14.26 16.70
N ILE A 395 16.19 15.18 15.73
CA ILE A 395 15.93 16.61 15.95
C ILE A 395 14.78 17.16 15.11
N CYS A 396 14.41 16.47 14.04
CA CYS A 396 13.32 16.90 13.15
C CYS A 396 12.67 15.69 12.46
N GLY A 397 11.43 15.90 11.98
CA GLY A 397 10.76 14.95 11.11
C GLY A 397 11.33 14.99 9.69
N ASN A 398 11.17 13.91 8.94
CA ASN A 398 11.63 13.77 7.56
C ASN A 398 10.70 14.56 6.60
N PRO A 399 11.11 15.76 6.12
CA PRO A 399 10.29 16.60 5.24
C PRO A 399 10.02 15.95 3.89
N THR A 400 10.87 15.02 3.45
CA THR A 400 10.69 14.32 2.18
C THR A 400 9.68 13.18 2.27
N MET A 401 9.40 12.69 3.49
CA MET A 401 8.41 11.63 3.74
C MET A 401 7.01 12.21 4.00
N PHE A 402 6.93 13.34 4.70
CA PHE A 402 5.64 13.93 5.12
C PHE A 402 5.27 15.19 4.33
N TYR A 403 5.59 15.21 3.04
CA TYR A 403 5.30 16.36 2.18
C TYR A 403 3.91 16.25 1.53
N GLN A 404 3.04 17.26 1.65
CA GLN A 404 1.76 17.28 0.95
C GLN A 404 1.65 18.52 0.08
N GLU A 405 1.38 18.33 -1.21
CA GLU A 405 1.16 19.43 -2.15
C GLU A 405 0.05 19.10 -3.16
N GLY A 406 -0.90 20.02 -3.29
CA GLY A 406 -1.99 19.93 -4.25
C GLY A 406 -2.87 18.70 -4.01
N LYS A 407 -3.03 17.88 -5.06
CA LYS A 407 -3.80 16.62 -4.99
C LYS A 407 -2.98 15.42 -4.54
N ASN A 408 -1.65 15.58 -4.40
CA ASN A 408 -0.76 14.47 -4.07
C ASN A 408 -0.97 14.01 -2.63
N ARG A 409 -1.07 12.69 -2.45
CA ARG A 409 -1.29 12.04 -1.16
C ARG A 409 -0.30 10.92 -0.99
N LYS A 410 0.36 10.89 0.16
CA LYS A 410 1.23 9.78 0.54
C LYS A 410 0.39 8.51 0.63
N MET A 411 0.94 7.38 0.18
CA MET A 411 0.38 6.08 0.47
C MET A 411 0.47 5.78 1.98
N SER A 412 -0.63 5.29 2.55
CA SER A 412 -0.59 4.70 3.89
C SER A 412 0.18 3.37 3.84
N GLU A 413 0.57 2.85 5.01
CA GLU A 413 1.07 1.48 5.16
C GLU A 413 2.42 1.19 4.50
N GLU A 414 3.22 2.24 4.30
CA GLU A 414 4.63 2.14 3.91
C GLU A 414 5.48 1.85 5.14
N LEU A 415 6.07 0.66 5.19
CA LEU A 415 6.97 0.24 6.26
C LEU A 415 8.21 -0.42 5.68
N PHE A 416 9.35 -0.09 6.24
CA PHE A 416 10.65 -0.65 5.89
C PHE A 416 10.63 -2.19 5.96
N PHE A 417 10.11 -2.76 7.06
CA PHE A 417 10.06 -4.21 7.25
C PHE A 417 9.19 -4.95 6.24
N LYS A 418 8.19 -4.30 5.63
CA LYS A 418 7.41 -4.92 4.53
C LYS A 418 8.25 -5.16 3.28
N GLY A 419 9.32 -4.39 3.09
CA GLY A 419 10.28 -4.59 2.00
C GLY A 419 11.20 -5.79 2.20
N ILE A 420 11.32 -6.30 3.43
CA ILE A 420 12.31 -7.31 3.80
C ILE A 420 11.79 -8.72 3.51
N ASP A 421 12.50 -9.43 2.63
CA ASP A 421 12.37 -10.88 2.49
C ASP A 421 13.37 -11.56 3.43
N LEU A 422 12.90 -11.98 4.60
CA LEU A 422 13.75 -12.65 5.58
C LEU A 422 14.35 -13.94 5.00
N LEU A 423 13.60 -14.73 4.24
CA LEU A 423 14.11 -16.00 3.69
C LEU A 423 15.27 -15.76 2.71
N ALA A 424 15.24 -14.64 1.97
CA ALA A 424 16.29 -14.30 1.00
C ALA A 424 17.61 -13.81 1.64
N THR A 425 17.64 -13.49 2.93
CA THR A 425 18.82 -12.87 3.58
C THR A 425 20.03 -13.80 3.79
N GLY A 426 19.95 -15.09 3.41
CA GLY A 426 21.11 -15.99 3.45
C GLY A 426 21.66 -16.20 4.87
N PHE A 427 20.76 -16.54 5.79
CA PHE A 427 20.96 -16.61 7.25
C PHE A 427 22.07 -17.53 7.81
N GLU A 428 22.88 -18.19 6.99
CA GLU A 428 23.77 -19.25 7.47
C GLU A 428 25.01 -18.73 8.21
N GLU A 429 25.45 -17.48 7.99
CA GLU A 429 26.76 -16.99 8.49
C GLU A 429 26.72 -16.18 9.80
N GLU A 430 25.58 -15.63 10.25
CA GLU A 430 25.53 -14.65 11.37
C GLU A 430 24.66 -15.05 12.57
N ARG A 431 24.59 -16.35 12.93
CA ARG A 431 23.99 -16.77 14.22
C ARG A 431 24.88 -16.37 15.40
N LYS A 432 24.82 -15.10 15.81
CA LYS A 432 25.26 -14.68 17.15
C LYS A 432 24.09 -14.93 18.14
N PRO A 433 24.23 -15.79 19.16
CA PRO A 433 23.13 -16.25 20.03
C PRO A 433 22.34 -15.19 20.82
N HIS A 434 22.68 -13.89 20.71
CA HIS A 434 22.12 -12.81 21.53
C HIS A 434 21.71 -11.56 20.74
N ARG A 435 21.70 -11.62 19.41
CA ARG A 435 21.29 -10.48 18.58
C ARG A 435 19.78 -10.50 18.36
N THR A 436 19.13 -9.35 18.50
CA THR A 436 17.69 -9.22 18.17
C THR A 436 17.46 -9.31 16.65
N MET A 437 16.27 -9.73 16.22
CA MET A 437 15.87 -9.72 14.82
C MET A 437 15.98 -8.30 14.23
N TYR A 438 15.54 -7.31 15.00
CA TYR A 438 15.59 -5.91 14.62
C TYR A 438 17.03 -5.48 14.29
N GLU A 439 17.98 -5.70 15.20
CA GLU A 439 19.39 -5.36 14.98
C GLU A 439 20.02 -6.13 13.82
N PHE A 440 19.61 -7.39 13.61
CA PHE A 440 20.05 -8.18 12.48
C PHE A 440 19.61 -7.55 11.15
N ILE A 441 18.31 -7.25 11.01
CA ILE A 441 17.74 -6.64 9.80
C ILE A 441 18.39 -5.29 9.51
N ILE A 442 18.60 -4.46 10.54
CA ILE A 442 19.27 -3.16 10.39
C ILE A 442 20.67 -3.34 9.82
N SER A 443 21.47 -4.25 10.38
CA SER A 443 22.86 -4.42 9.98
C SER A 443 23.04 -5.13 8.65
N ILE A 444 22.22 -6.12 8.31
CA ILE A 444 22.28 -6.72 6.98
C ILE A 444 21.89 -5.69 5.93
N THR A 445 20.93 -4.81 6.24
CA THR A 445 20.54 -3.71 5.35
C THR A 445 21.68 -2.71 5.21
N GLU A 446 22.35 -2.31 6.30
CA GLU A 446 23.52 -1.45 6.23
C GLU A 446 24.63 -2.07 5.37
N LYS A 447 24.91 -3.37 5.52
CA LYS A 447 25.89 -4.10 4.69
C LYS A 447 25.49 -4.11 3.21
N ILE A 448 24.25 -4.45 2.90
CA ILE A 448 23.72 -4.48 1.53
C ILE A 448 23.80 -3.09 0.90
N ILE A 449 23.31 -2.04 1.60
CA ILE A 449 23.32 -0.67 1.09
C ILE A 449 24.75 -0.14 0.94
N THR A 450 25.68 -0.52 1.82
CA THR A 450 27.10 -0.16 1.68
C THR A 450 27.69 -0.78 0.40
N GLY A 451 27.44 -2.07 0.15
CA GLY A 451 27.88 -2.74 -1.07
C GLY A 451 27.26 -2.12 -2.33
N PHE A 452 25.95 -1.87 -2.30
CA PHE A 452 25.23 -1.24 -3.41
C PHE A 452 25.73 0.19 -3.69
N ARG A 453 25.98 0.97 -2.64
CA ARG A 453 26.60 2.31 -2.74
C ARG A 453 27.98 2.21 -3.39
N ALA A 454 28.80 1.23 -3.02
CA ALA A 454 30.12 1.02 -3.62
C ALA A 454 30.01 0.74 -5.12
N LEU A 455 29.11 -0.14 -5.55
CA LEU A 455 28.87 -0.47 -6.96
C LEU A 455 28.44 0.75 -7.78
N ILE A 456 27.57 1.60 -7.24
CA ILE A 456 27.18 2.88 -7.87
C ILE A 456 28.38 3.83 -7.94
N LYS A 457 29.16 3.93 -6.85
CA LYS A 457 30.27 4.87 -6.73
C LYS A 457 31.38 4.60 -7.75
N ILE A 458 31.68 3.33 -8.00
CA ILE A 458 32.70 2.90 -8.98
C ILE A 458 32.16 2.87 -10.42
N GLY A 459 30.86 3.10 -10.63
CA GLY A 459 30.25 3.16 -11.95
C GLY A 459 29.80 1.81 -12.52
N ASN A 460 29.80 0.74 -11.71
CA ASN A 460 29.30 -0.57 -12.12
C ASN A 460 27.76 -0.61 -12.23
N ILE A 461 27.06 0.26 -11.50
CA ILE A 461 25.60 0.43 -11.61
C ILE A 461 25.27 1.88 -11.95
N GLU A 462 24.59 2.08 -13.07
CA GLU A 462 24.12 3.38 -13.54
C GLU A 462 22.59 3.42 -13.55
N CYS A 463 22.00 4.43 -12.90
CA CYS A 463 20.56 4.59 -12.83
C CYS A 463 20.12 5.85 -13.59
N HIS A 464 19.08 5.70 -14.42
CA HIS A 464 18.37 6.77 -15.09
C HIS A 464 16.93 6.83 -14.59
N LEU A 465 16.51 7.94 -13.99
CA LEU A 465 15.24 8.02 -13.26
C LEU A 465 14.34 9.13 -13.84
N GLU A 466 13.13 8.78 -14.27
CA GLU A 466 12.21 9.70 -14.96
C GLU A 466 10.78 9.61 -14.42
N SER A 467 10.19 10.76 -14.09
CA SER A 467 8.75 10.87 -13.82
C SER A 467 7.97 10.74 -15.13
N LYS A 468 7.30 9.61 -15.36
CA LYS A 468 6.48 9.35 -16.54
C LYS A 468 5.33 8.38 -16.22
N TYR A 469 4.12 8.76 -16.64
CA TYR A 469 2.97 7.86 -16.65
C TYR A 469 3.08 6.85 -17.79
N ILE A 470 2.89 5.56 -17.48
CA ILE A 470 2.98 4.47 -18.44
C ILE A 470 1.59 4.22 -19.03
N ASP A 471 1.44 4.54 -20.31
CA ASP A 471 0.23 4.31 -21.09
C ASP A 471 0.52 3.22 -22.13
N ALA A 472 -0.26 2.14 -22.11
CA ALA A 472 -0.10 1.01 -23.04
C ALA A 472 -0.30 1.41 -24.51
N THR A 473 -0.89 2.57 -24.78
CA THR A 473 -1.10 3.07 -26.14
C THR A 473 0.09 3.89 -26.68
N ASP A 474 1.06 4.27 -25.84
CA ASP A 474 2.24 5.07 -26.21
C ASP A 474 3.34 4.20 -26.86
N LEU A 475 3.10 3.76 -28.09
CA LEU A 475 4.06 2.89 -28.82
C LEU A 475 5.37 3.61 -29.19
N GLN A 476 5.39 4.94 -29.22
CA GLN A 476 6.63 5.70 -29.41
C GLN A 476 7.55 5.53 -28.20
N PHE A 477 6.98 5.63 -27.00
CA PHE A 477 7.73 5.33 -25.80
C PHE A 477 8.13 3.86 -25.72
N ALA A 478 7.26 2.92 -26.11
CA ALA A 478 7.63 1.51 -26.17
C ALA A 478 8.85 1.27 -27.08
N SER A 479 8.89 1.91 -28.25
CA SER A 479 10.05 1.86 -29.14
C SER A 479 11.31 2.47 -28.51
N ARG A 480 11.18 3.56 -27.75
CA ARG A 480 12.29 4.13 -26.98
C ARG A 480 12.85 3.12 -25.98
N ILE A 481 11.97 2.38 -25.29
CA ILE A 481 12.37 1.33 -24.34
C ILE A 481 13.06 0.17 -25.06
N ARG A 482 12.52 -0.29 -26.19
CA ARG A 482 13.17 -1.34 -27.00
C ARG A 482 14.58 -0.95 -27.44
N ASN A 483 14.79 0.31 -27.80
CA ASN A 483 16.10 0.83 -28.20
C ASN A 483 17.12 0.84 -27.04
N LEU A 484 16.69 0.68 -25.78
CA LEU A 484 17.59 0.46 -24.64
C LEU A 484 18.13 -0.97 -24.58
N ASN A 485 17.64 -1.87 -25.43
CA ASN A 485 17.95 -3.30 -25.46
C ASN A 485 17.75 -3.97 -24.08
N PRO A 486 16.52 -3.92 -23.50
CA PRO A 486 16.28 -4.34 -22.14
C PRO A 486 16.34 -5.86 -22.01
N TYR A 487 17.20 -6.35 -21.11
CA TYR A 487 17.23 -7.75 -20.72
C TYR A 487 16.10 -8.09 -19.74
N GLY A 488 15.81 -7.17 -18.80
CA GLY A 488 14.75 -7.34 -17.82
C GLY A 488 13.82 -6.14 -17.73
N ILE A 489 12.51 -6.36 -17.68
CA ILE A 489 11.50 -5.32 -17.45
C ILE A 489 10.64 -5.71 -16.24
N ASP A 490 10.82 -5.01 -15.12
CA ASP A 490 9.94 -5.13 -13.95
C ASP A 490 8.74 -4.20 -14.09
N TRP A 491 7.57 -4.78 -13.86
CA TRP A 491 6.32 -4.10 -13.74
C TRP A 491 5.87 -4.27 -12.29
N SER A 492 5.69 -3.15 -11.61
CA SER A 492 4.94 -3.12 -10.36
C SER A 492 3.48 -3.52 -10.60
N ASN A 493 2.53 -3.00 -9.83
CA ASN A 493 1.10 -3.29 -10.02
C ASN A 493 0.44 -2.60 -11.22
N ILE A 494 1.21 -1.95 -12.11
CA ILE A 494 0.69 -1.23 -13.27
C ILE A 494 -0.15 -2.11 -14.22
N PRO A 495 0.22 -3.38 -14.50
CA PRO A 495 -0.56 -4.24 -15.41
C PRO A 495 -2.00 -4.48 -14.94
N ASP A 496 -2.30 -4.42 -13.64
CA ASP A 496 -3.67 -4.52 -13.11
C ASP A 496 -4.63 -3.43 -13.62
N TYR A 497 -4.09 -2.34 -14.18
CA TYR A 497 -4.83 -1.16 -14.64
C TYR A 497 -4.84 -1.03 -16.17
N MET A 498 -4.39 -2.07 -16.88
CA MET A 498 -4.35 -2.14 -18.34
C MET A 498 -5.27 -3.24 -18.85
N GLU A 499 -5.80 -3.05 -20.05
CA GLU A 499 -6.46 -4.14 -20.79
C GLU A 499 -5.38 -5.16 -21.22
N PRO A 500 -5.56 -6.48 -21.00
CA PRO A 500 -4.51 -7.48 -21.25
C PRO A 500 -3.94 -7.42 -22.66
N LYS A 501 -4.80 -7.25 -23.68
CA LYS A 501 -4.38 -7.14 -25.09
C LYS A 501 -3.48 -5.92 -25.36
N GLU A 502 -3.79 -4.78 -24.74
CA GLU A 502 -3.02 -3.55 -24.92
C GLU A 502 -1.70 -3.65 -24.15
N PHE A 503 -1.75 -4.26 -22.95
CA PHE A 503 -0.55 -4.59 -22.18
C PHE A 503 0.40 -5.50 -22.98
N ILE A 504 -0.08 -6.63 -23.51
CA ILE A 504 0.73 -7.57 -24.31
C ILE A 504 1.36 -6.85 -25.51
N LYS A 505 0.57 -6.07 -26.25
CA LYS A 505 1.05 -5.30 -27.40
C LYS A 505 2.16 -4.32 -27.01
N PHE A 506 1.94 -3.55 -25.94
CA PHE A 506 2.93 -2.60 -25.43
C PHE A 506 4.19 -3.29 -24.91
N ALA A 507 4.04 -4.35 -24.12
CA ALA A 507 5.14 -5.14 -23.59
C ALA A 507 6.00 -5.70 -24.73
N LYS A 508 5.39 -6.31 -25.75
CA LYS A 508 6.06 -6.82 -26.97
C LYS A 508 6.82 -5.72 -27.71
N ALA A 509 6.25 -4.52 -27.79
CA ALA A 509 6.88 -3.37 -28.42
C ALA A 509 8.07 -2.82 -27.62
N CYS A 510 8.15 -3.07 -26.32
CA CYS A 510 9.29 -2.76 -25.45
C CYS A 510 10.41 -3.82 -25.51
N SER A 511 10.08 -5.07 -25.85
CA SER A 511 11.00 -6.22 -25.75
C SER A 511 12.00 -6.31 -26.91
N VAL A 512 13.11 -6.98 -26.65
CA VAL A 512 13.98 -7.66 -27.61
C VAL A 512 13.90 -9.18 -27.38
N ASP A 513 14.64 -9.98 -28.14
CA ASP A 513 14.48 -11.44 -28.16
C ASP A 513 14.78 -12.13 -26.83
N ASP A 514 15.68 -11.57 -26.01
CA ASP A 514 16.07 -12.13 -24.71
C ASP A 514 15.40 -11.43 -23.51
N THR A 515 14.39 -10.57 -23.74
CA THR A 515 13.73 -9.84 -22.66
C THR A 515 12.89 -10.76 -21.77
N ILE A 516 13.08 -10.61 -20.45
CA ILE A 516 12.28 -11.23 -19.39
C ILE A 516 11.42 -10.14 -18.70
N HIS A 517 10.14 -10.42 -18.50
CA HIS A 517 9.19 -9.53 -17.84
C HIS A 517 8.82 -10.06 -16.46
N TYR A 518 8.88 -9.20 -15.44
CA TYR A 518 8.48 -9.50 -14.06
C TYR A 518 7.21 -8.72 -13.71
N LEU A 519 6.15 -9.39 -13.26
CA LEU A 519 4.85 -8.79 -13.00
C LEU A 519 4.51 -8.85 -11.52
N HIS A 520 3.76 -7.85 -11.04
CA HIS A 520 3.13 -7.88 -9.73
C HIS A 520 1.62 -7.66 -9.87
N PHE A 521 0.83 -8.63 -9.41
CA PHE A 521 -0.62 -8.51 -9.41
C PHE A 521 -1.14 -8.36 -7.99
N ILE A 522 -2.01 -7.38 -7.80
CA ILE A 522 -2.71 -7.11 -6.53
C ILE A 522 -4.24 -7.06 -6.69
N ASN A 523 -4.75 -6.96 -7.92
CA ASN A 523 -6.19 -6.87 -8.19
C ASN A 523 -6.78 -8.09 -8.91
N TRP A 524 -5.96 -9.11 -9.19
CA TRP A 524 -6.35 -10.28 -10.00
C TRP A 524 -7.59 -11.02 -9.49
N ILE A 525 -7.80 -11.07 -8.17
CA ILE A 525 -8.99 -11.73 -7.59
C ILE A 525 -10.28 -11.11 -8.17
N GLN A 526 -10.28 -9.81 -8.46
CA GLN A 526 -11.40 -9.05 -9.01
C GLN A 526 -11.82 -9.49 -10.42
N PHE A 527 -11.05 -10.39 -11.06
CA PHE A 527 -11.31 -10.93 -12.39
C PHE A 527 -11.69 -12.41 -12.37
N VAL A 528 -11.47 -13.15 -11.27
CA VAL A 528 -11.72 -14.59 -11.26
C VAL A 528 -12.84 -14.93 -10.31
N PHE A 529 -13.96 -15.45 -10.81
CA PHE A 529 -15.05 -15.88 -9.95
C PHE A 529 -14.61 -17.07 -9.08
N GLY A 530 -14.87 -17.04 -7.78
CA GLY A 530 -14.45 -18.10 -6.86
C GLY A 530 -13.07 -17.89 -6.23
N ALA A 531 -12.29 -16.89 -6.67
CA ALA A 531 -10.98 -16.58 -6.08
C ALA A 531 -11.05 -15.88 -4.71
N CYS A 532 -12.24 -15.58 -4.20
CA CYS A 532 -12.43 -15.07 -2.84
C CYS A 532 -13.56 -15.81 -2.14
N HIS A 533 -13.45 -15.94 -0.81
CA HIS A 533 -14.48 -16.56 0.02
C HIS A 533 -15.89 -15.99 -0.26
N THR A 534 -16.03 -14.67 -0.44
CA THR A 534 -17.31 -13.99 -0.73
C THR A 534 -18.04 -14.50 -1.99
N ASP A 535 -17.37 -15.21 -2.90
CA ASP A 535 -18.02 -15.83 -4.07
C ASP A 535 -18.76 -17.13 -3.70
N TRP A 536 -18.46 -17.71 -2.54
CA TRP A 536 -18.92 -19.04 -2.11
C TRP A 536 -20.09 -19.01 -1.13
N VAL A 537 -20.85 -17.91 -1.05
CA VAL A 537 -21.95 -17.74 -0.08
C VAL A 537 -22.95 -18.90 -0.11
N ASP A 538 -23.27 -19.42 -1.30
CA ASP A 538 -24.21 -20.54 -1.48
C ASP A 538 -23.52 -21.93 -1.48
N GLN A 539 -22.19 -21.96 -1.49
CA GLN A 539 -21.37 -23.18 -1.63
C GLN A 539 -20.28 -23.28 -0.54
N GLN A 540 -20.55 -22.74 0.65
CA GLN A 540 -19.56 -22.60 1.73
C GLN A 540 -18.93 -23.94 2.11
N ARG A 541 -19.75 -24.98 2.32
CA ARG A 541 -19.26 -26.34 2.66
C ARG A 541 -18.31 -26.91 1.62
N GLU A 542 -18.56 -26.65 0.34
CA GLU A 542 -17.70 -27.10 -0.75
C GLU A 542 -16.37 -26.33 -0.75
N CYS A 543 -16.43 -25.01 -0.61
CA CYS A 543 -15.25 -24.14 -0.48
C CYS A 543 -14.33 -24.64 0.64
N ILE A 544 -14.90 -24.84 1.83
CA ILE A 544 -14.21 -25.31 3.03
C ILE A 544 -13.53 -26.65 2.76
N LYS A 545 -14.24 -27.62 2.18
CA LYS A 545 -13.69 -28.94 1.86
C LYS A 545 -12.49 -28.86 0.90
N LYS A 546 -12.56 -27.98 -0.12
CA LYS A 546 -11.45 -27.77 -1.06
C LYS A 546 -10.24 -27.12 -0.37
N CYS A 547 -10.48 -26.08 0.43
CA CYS A 547 -9.44 -25.40 1.20
C CYS A 547 -8.75 -26.33 2.21
N GLN A 548 -9.49 -27.20 2.91
CA GLN A 548 -8.92 -28.18 3.85
C GLN A 548 -7.95 -29.16 3.19
N LYS A 549 -8.22 -29.56 1.94
CA LYS A 549 -7.31 -30.45 1.19
C LYS A 549 -5.98 -29.77 0.91
N LEU A 550 -6.01 -28.49 0.50
CA LEU A 550 -4.81 -27.70 0.23
C LEU A 550 -4.06 -27.34 1.50
N LYS A 551 -4.77 -27.03 2.59
CA LYS A 551 -4.18 -26.77 3.90
C LYS A 551 -3.20 -27.86 4.32
N ARG A 552 -3.61 -29.14 4.21
CA ARG A 552 -2.72 -30.27 4.55
C ARG A 552 -1.42 -30.28 3.74
N GLN A 553 -1.48 -29.87 2.48
CA GLN A 553 -0.30 -29.79 1.61
C GLN A 553 0.60 -28.61 2.02
N VAL A 554 0.02 -27.43 2.21
CA VAL A 554 0.74 -26.23 2.65
C VAL A 554 1.35 -26.42 4.04
N ASP A 555 0.65 -27.06 4.97
CA ASP A 555 1.17 -27.34 6.32
C ASP A 555 2.42 -28.25 6.28
N MET A 556 2.48 -29.20 5.33
CA MET A 556 3.68 -30.02 5.11
C MET A 556 4.85 -29.19 4.56
N ASP A 557 4.58 -28.29 3.60
CA ASP A 557 5.61 -27.42 3.04
C ASP A 557 6.13 -26.45 4.11
N VAL A 558 5.23 -25.79 4.85
CA VAL A 558 5.58 -24.95 6.01
C VAL A 558 6.40 -25.73 7.03
N ALA A 559 6.04 -26.98 7.35
CA ALA A 559 6.83 -27.81 8.26
C ALA A 559 8.24 -28.12 7.74
N LYS A 560 8.42 -28.24 6.42
CA LYS A 560 9.76 -28.37 5.80
C LYS A 560 10.56 -27.08 5.96
N LEU A 561 9.94 -25.92 5.73
CA LEU A 561 10.59 -24.62 5.90
C LEU A 561 10.91 -24.29 7.36
N LYS A 562 10.08 -24.74 8.31
CA LYS A 562 10.36 -24.65 9.75
C LYS A 562 11.66 -25.40 10.12
N LYS A 563 12.03 -26.46 9.39
CA LYS A 563 13.28 -27.21 9.64
C LYS A 563 14.51 -26.51 9.06
N ASP A 564 14.35 -25.84 7.93
CA ASP A 564 15.46 -25.30 7.14
C ASP A 564 15.66 -23.77 7.29
N SER A 565 14.77 -23.06 8.00
CA SER A 565 14.78 -21.60 8.03
C SER A 565 15.26 -21.00 9.35
N ALA A 566 16.23 -20.11 9.26
CA ALA A 566 16.69 -19.30 10.39
C ALA A 566 15.69 -18.23 10.84
N ILE A 567 14.60 -18.00 10.11
CA ILE A 567 13.49 -17.18 10.61
C ILE A 567 12.93 -17.73 11.93
N MET A 568 13.02 -19.06 12.13
CA MET A 568 12.59 -19.75 13.34
C MET A 568 13.47 -19.43 14.56
N ALA A 569 14.64 -18.80 14.38
CA ALA A 569 15.43 -18.30 15.50
C ALA A 569 14.74 -17.10 16.17
N PHE A 570 14.05 -16.27 15.38
CA PHE A 570 13.48 -15.00 15.82
C PHE A 570 11.96 -15.09 16.06
N LEU A 571 11.29 -15.91 15.26
CA LEU A 571 9.84 -15.95 15.19
C LEU A 571 9.30 -17.32 15.59
N ASP A 572 8.13 -17.30 16.22
CA ASP A 572 7.27 -18.43 16.47
C ASP A 572 6.05 -18.31 15.55
N PRO A 573 6.06 -19.00 14.39
CA PRO A 573 4.97 -18.92 13.43
C PRO A 573 3.65 -19.48 13.98
N ASP A 574 3.68 -20.32 15.02
CA ASP A 574 2.45 -20.85 15.63
C ASP A 574 1.73 -19.77 16.48
N ARG A 575 2.49 -18.76 16.92
CA ARG A 575 1.96 -17.54 17.56
C ARG A 575 1.48 -16.50 16.57
N LYS A 576 1.68 -16.70 15.27
CA LYS A 576 1.16 -15.80 14.26
C LYS A 576 -0.37 -15.88 14.19
N PHE A 577 -0.98 -14.72 14.06
CA PHE A 577 -2.42 -14.59 13.93
C PHE A 577 -2.86 -15.05 12.52
N ASN A 578 -3.70 -16.08 12.42
CA ASN A 578 -4.23 -16.57 11.15
C ASN A 578 -5.75 -16.40 11.12
N PHE A 579 -6.25 -15.30 10.54
CA PHE A 579 -7.69 -15.18 10.26
C PHE A 579 -8.10 -16.35 9.34
N PRO A 580 -9.11 -17.16 9.70
CA PRO A 580 -9.58 -18.27 8.86
C PRO A 580 -9.94 -17.84 7.44
N LEU A 581 -10.43 -16.61 7.27
CA LEU A 581 -10.74 -16.01 5.98
C LEU A 581 -9.50 -15.70 5.12
N ASN A 582 -8.39 -15.28 5.73
CA ASN A 582 -7.14 -15.05 5.01
C ASN A 582 -6.54 -16.38 4.56
N GLU A 583 -6.63 -17.42 5.40
CA GLU A 583 -6.25 -18.78 5.00
C GLU A 583 -7.13 -19.29 3.83
N ILE A 584 -8.46 -19.15 3.90
CA ILE A 584 -9.35 -19.54 2.79
C ILE A 584 -8.96 -18.79 1.51
N ASN A 585 -8.84 -17.46 1.56
CA ASN A 585 -8.47 -16.68 0.38
C ASN A 585 -7.10 -17.12 -0.18
N LEU A 586 -6.13 -17.49 0.66
CA LEU A 586 -4.85 -18.03 0.22
C LEU A 586 -5.00 -19.33 -0.56
N TYR A 587 -5.81 -20.27 -0.07
CA TYR A 587 -6.03 -21.53 -0.78
C TYR A 587 -6.81 -21.32 -2.07
N LEU A 588 -7.79 -20.42 -2.08
CA LEU A 588 -8.49 -20.03 -3.30
C LEU A 588 -7.53 -19.36 -4.30
N SER A 589 -6.56 -18.58 -3.83
CA SER A 589 -5.48 -18.05 -4.66
C SER A 589 -4.69 -19.14 -5.36
N ILE A 590 -4.26 -20.17 -4.62
CA ILE A 590 -3.53 -21.32 -5.18
C ILE A 590 -4.37 -22.04 -6.26
N MET A 591 -5.68 -22.16 -6.05
CA MET A 591 -6.58 -22.85 -6.99
C MET A 591 -6.79 -22.11 -8.31
N PHE A 592 -6.87 -20.78 -8.27
CA PHE A 592 -7.41 -19.99 -9.38
C PHE A 592 -6.41 -19.06 -10.05
N ARG A 593 -5.28 -18.76 -9.41
CA ARG A 593 -4.24 -17.86 -9.93
C ARG A 593 -3.78 -18.22 -11.35
N ASN A 594 -3.49 -19.50 -11.62
CA ASN A 594 -3.03 -19.92 -12.94
C ASN A 594 -4.04 -19.63 -14.06
N ARG A 595 -5.35 -19.69 -13.75
CA ARG A 595 -6.39 -19.34 -14.74
C ARG A 595 -6.35 -17.87 -15.10
N PHE A 596 -6.13 -17.00 -14.11
CA PHE A 596 -5.94 -15.57 -14.36
C PHE A 596 -4.70 -15.33 -15.20
N GLU A 597 -3.57 -15.94 -14.85
CA GLU A 597 -2.32 -15.76 -15.60
C GLU A 597 -2.43 -16.23 -17.04
N ASP A 598 -3.04 -17.41 -17.28
CA ASP A 598 -3.26 -17.93 -18.62
C ASP A 598 -4.15 -17.00 -19.45
N TRP A 599 -5.20 -16.43 -18.87
CA TRP A 599 -6.05 -15.46 -19.55
C TRP A 599 -5.33 -14.13 -19.80
N PHE A 600 -4.63 -13.59 -18.79
CA PHE A 600 -3.96 -12.30 -18.88
C PHE A 600 -2.78 -12.33 -19.86
N LEU A 601 -2.08 -13.46 -19.96
CA LEU A 601 -0.94 -13.69 -20.86
C LEU A 601 -1.33 -14.49 -22.11
N TYR A 602 -2.61 -14.53 -22.45
CA TYR A 602 -3.08 -15.10 -23.71
C TYR A 602 -2.85 -14.10 -24.85
N ASP A 603 -1.95 -14.46 -25.76
CA ASP A 603 -1.68 -13.65 -26.95
C ASP A 603 -2.71 -13.97 -28.04
N LEU A 604 -3.60 -13.00 -28.29
CA LEU A 604 -4.64 -13.10 -29.31
C LEU A 604 -4.08 -13.18 -30.74
N GLU A 605 -2.87 -12.66 -30.99
CA GLU A 605 -2.26 -12.69 -32.33
C GLU A 605 -1.77 -14.10 -32.68
N THR A 606 -1.18 -14.81 -31.70
CA THR A 606 -0.62 -16.15 -31.90
C THR A 606 -1.58 -17.27 -31.48
N GLY A 607 -2.63 -16.94 -30.73
CA GLY A 607 -3.60 -17.89 -30.18
C GLY A 607 -3.04 -18.79 -29.08
N ARG A 608 -1.96 -18.36 -28.41
CA ARG A 608 -1.21 -19.14 -27.41
C ARG A 608 -0.99 -18.35 -26.13
N ILE A 609 -0.76 -19.08 -25.04
CA ILE A 609 -0.29 -18.50 -23.78
C ILE A 609 1.22 -18.24 -23.92
N LEU A 610 1.68 -17.06 -23.51
CA LEU A 610 3.11 -16.72 -23.55
C LEU A 610 3.94 -17.64 -22.64
N ASN A 611 5.22 -17.83 -22.98
CA ASN A 611 6.17 -18.55 -22.14
C ASN A 611 6.23 -17.88 -20.75
N ARG A 612 5.75 -18.59 -19.73
CA ARG A 612 5.63 -18.07 -18.36
C ARG A 612 6.08 -19.10 -17.34
N HIS A 613 6.65 -18.62 -16.24
CA HIS A 613 6.98 -19.47 -15.12
C HIS A 613 5.70 -19.96 -14.43
N GLN A 614 5.48 -21.28 -14.44
CA GLN A 614 4.35 -21.90 -13.74
C GLN A 614 4.79 -22.39 -12.35
N SER A 615 4.61 -21.55 -11.34
CA SER A 615 4.81 -21.98 -9.96
C SER A 615 3.59 -22.78 -9.47
N GLN A 616 3.83 -23.98 -8.92
CA GLN A 616 2.77 -24.84 -8.36
C GLN A 616 2.32 -24.41 -6.95
N MET A 617 3.09 -23.56 -6.29
CA MET A 617 2.86 -23.11 -4.92
C MET A 617 2.95 -21.60 -4.87
N CYS A 618 2.17 -20.97 -3.99
CA CYS A 618 2.35 -19.55 -3.73
C CYS A 618 3.71 -19.37 -3.06
N ASP A 619 4.73 -18.93 -3.79
CA ASP A 619 5.96 -18.39 -3.19
C ASP A 619 5.64 -17.30 -2.14
N SER A 620 4.44 -16.70 -2.21
CA SER A 620 3.90 -15.75 -1.22
C SER A 620 3.27 -16.35 0.05
N ALA A 621 2.90 -17.64 0.09
CA ALA A 621 2.29 -18.25 1.28
C ALA A 621 3.30 -18.41 2.43
N ILE A 622 4.58 -18.42 2.08
CA ILE A 622 5.66 -18.98 2.90
C ILE A 622 6.78 -17.96 3.12
N ALA A 623 7.09 -17.11 2.13
CA ALA A 623 8.30 -16.28 2.17
C ALA A 623 8.16 -14.93 2.88
N LYS A 624 6.92 -14.48 3.10
CA LYS A 624 6.67 -13.07 3.36
C LYS A 624 6.12 -12.83 4.75
N PHE A 625 6.97 -12.98 5.76
CA PHE A 625 6.54 -12.79 7.16
C PHE A 625 5.87 -11.43 7.38
N PHE A 626 6.43 -10.34 6.86
CA PHE A 626 5.87 -8.98 6.98
C PHE A 626 4.91 -8.57 5.83
N ASP A 627 4.75 -9.39 4.78
CA ASP A 627 3.97 -9.05 3.56
C ASP A 627 3.01 -10.19 3.18
N GLN A 628 1.92 -10.32 3.93
CA GLN A 628 1.08 -11.52 3.95
C GLN A 628 -0.18 -11.46 3.09
N SER A 629 -0.30 -10.52 2.15
CA SER A 629 -1.57 -10.44 1.39
C SER A 629 -1.73 -11.69 0.51
N PRO A 630 -2.71 -12.57 0.81
CA PRO A 630 -2.89 -13.83 0.08
C PRO A 630 -3.40 -13.59 -1.34
N THR A 631 -3.74 -12.34 -1.65
CA THR A 631 -4.34 -11.87 -2.90
C THR A 631 -3.33 -11.14 -3.79
N THR A 632 -2.06 -11.14 -3.42
CA THR A 632 -0.97 -10.59 -4.24
C THR A 632 0.00 -11.69 -4.68
N PHE A 633 0.51 -11.60 -5.90
CA PHE A 633 1.53 -12.53 -6.37
C PHE A 633 2.43 -11.93 -7.46
N ARG A 634 3.59 -12.54 -7.67
CA ARG A 634 4.52 -12.20 -8.74
C ARG A 634 4.47 -13.25 -9.85
N SER A 635 4.55 -12.81 -11.11
CA SER A 635 4.64 -13.68 -12.29
C SER A 635 5.82 -13.27 -13.15
N VAL A 636 6.31 -14.19 -13.98
CA VAL A 636 7.43 -13.98 -14.89
C VAL A 636 7.10 -14.57 -16.25
N PHE A 637 7.34 -13.83 -17.32
CA PHE A 637 7.11 -14.30 -18.68
C PHE A 637 8.14 -13.75 -19.68
N SER A 638 8.21 -14.37 -20.84
CA SER A 638 8.94 -13.88 -22.02
C SER A 638 8.13 -14.13 -23.29
N PHE A 639 8.40 -13.34 -24.32
CA PHE A 639 7.90 -13.59 -25.68
C PHE A 639 8.71 -14.66 -26.42
N ASN A 640 9.85 -15.08 -25.88
CA ASN A 640 10.70 -16.10 -26.47
C ASN A 640 10.53 -17.43 -25.72
N ASP A 641 10.02 -18.44 -26.42
CA ASP A 641 9.75 -19.77 -25.89
C ASP A 641 11.03 -20.55 -25.47
N ASN A 642 12.20 -20.10 -25.91
CA ASN A 642 13.48 -20.76 -25.60
C ASN A 642 14.11 -20.28 -24.29
N ILE A 643 13.58 -19.21 -23.66
CA ILE A 643 14.11 -18.71 -22.39
C ILE A 643 13.58 -19.57 -21.25
N LYS A 644 14.50 -20.01 -20.39
CA LYS A 644 14.16 -20.67 -19.12
C LYS A 644 13.86 -19.61 -18.06
N LEU A 645 12.64 -19.64 -17.52
CA LEU A 645 12.11 -18.64 -16.57
C LEU A 645 12.07 -19.12 -15.12
#